data_AF-A0AAJ7BX89-F1
#
_entry.id   AF-A0AAJ7BX89-F1
#
_cell.length_a   1.000
_cell.length_b   1.000
_cell.length_c   1.000
_cell.angle_alpha   90.00
_cell.angle_beta   90.00
_cell.angle_gamma   90.00
#
_symmetry.space_group_name_H-M   'P 1'
#
loop_
_entity.id
_entity.type
_entity.pdbx_description
1 polymer ?
#
loop_
_entity_poly.entity_id
_entity_poly.type
_entity_poly.pdbx_seq_one_letter_code
_entity_poly.pdbx_strand_id
1 'polypeptide(L)'
;MLSSVADNKEFHTAAADSDQPYLYCTLTQPGDKPLSCPPAMRLVTVQRQGKTLKYLLRGDSEGVVLLWTVPDAGIQQPSQTNQNDGPVRLPPTVKTSLTEAWEAMKPSPVGILDQLDTDESHRIKLTSSIYLPQQSRLVVGREDGSIIIVPATQTVMLQLLHGNHQQYDDWPPHQVLLGHSGRVNCLLYPHGAAPRYDRTHLVSGSVDFAVCLWDLYAGTLIHRFCVHAGEITQLLVPPDNCSPRIQKCVCSVASDHSVTLLSLAERKCVVLASRHLFPVVTIKWRPLDDFMIVGCSDGAVYVWQMETGHLDRVLHGIIAEEVLYACDENTIATAGGSAAGGELGLANPAVHFFRGLRHRNLSAIRHATQRGLHQLQQLHGGHGSEHGNQIKAKGAPLMIQGFRSNPKDPESHILFFDIEALIVQLLSDEYGSMSPSSLEAQGLISAAEYQKVAALTQSASPDAHKKIADFFGRVKDKAGDVERILKEKDRHGILAKMKESAENVQTKLQAKAESVGLKPSTLDGKGDGWSNNDTPRNSLKRNGAFSEPNATMEVAQLLLSLLHGWGMDPDLDRVCEGKLGLLRPMVPVSFGVLSKGGYMSLLLPTWQIQLQPAGEPATQLEQRLPVELVRQERLTRAFTARAHWELSTTLTSNHLLAVVALANTLMSMNNATFVPEQERNRKMHRPGNRAAVSWNKAEEENEEIYTVQQAQIKQGWSLLATLHCVLLPDKVAAQGGSKTFKRPQVEMMARRWQHQCLEVREAAQALLLAELGRMGPKGRKALVDSWSQYLPMYSTLEPIAPQPQNQSPPPGSPVPPGEAQPEEEDEEEELAEDIPTARKPSSVAELKRKQTTAVVLLGVIGAEFGQDVATVNQRRENDQRRKSSVVEGFGIGNNNLARHTSMALTHLLQAPHCTKLPMHSALRRAAIDLIGRGFTVWEPYLDVSKVLLGLLEMCCDADKLVPSMTYGLPLTPQADTCRTARHALTLIATARPAAFITTMAREVARFNTLQQNAQTLNVNLGASVLARAKPEILRIVEQLIDKMQSEMSDLLVEVMDIILHCLDPGHLKTKPLNEVFPAVCRFNQVSHCPATRRIAVGGRGGQLALYELRANVKCQTVAAHQAPVTALAFSPEGKFLVSYSCSENKLCFWQQTSSGMFGLGNSQTRCVKSYSTAPINDVTRLNPMRLARLIWINNRTVTLMLADGSETRFNV
;
A
#
# COMPACT_ATOMS: atom_id res chain seq x y z
N MET A 1 38.12 -20.57 -0.08
CA MET A 1 37.62 -19.91 1.15
C MET A 1 36.86 -20.95 1.95
N LEU A 2 37.25 -21.25 3.19
CA LEU A 2 36.64 -22.26 4.07
C LEU A 2 36.81 -21.85 5.57
N SER A 3 36.01 -22.39 6.51
CA SER A 3 35.85 -21.87 7.91
C SER A 3 35.49 -22.88 9.08
N SER A 4 36.33 -23.07 10.17
CA SER A 4 36.17 -23.78 11.50
C SER A 4 37.35 -23.69 12.61
N VAL A 5 37.44 -22.65 13.47
CA VAL A 5 38.43 -22.26 14.52
C VAL A 5 38.41 -23.21 15.73
N ALA A 6 39.54 -23.33 16.43
CA ALA A 6 39.60 -23.88 17.79
C ALA A 6 39.21 -22.82 18.85
N ASP A 7 38.21 -23.15 19.66
CA ASP A 7 37.60 -22.30 20.68
C ASP A 7 38.60 -21.88 21.79
N ASN A 8 38.77 -20.57 22.01
CA ASN A 8 39.64 -20.02 23.07
C ASN A 8 38.91 -18.93 23.86
N LYS A 9 38.92 -19.05 25.20
CA LYS A 9 38.32 -18.09 26.13
C LYS A 9 38.85 -16.65 25.98
N GLU A 10 40.06 -16.47 25.47
CA GLU A 10 40.69 -15.16 25.22
C GLU A 10 39.99 -14.37 24.09
N PHE A 11 39.15 -15.01 23.26
CA PHE A 11 38.34 -14.33 22.25
C PHE A 11 37.26 -13.39 22.86
N HIS A 12 36.95 -13.54 24.15
CA HIS A 12 35.98 -12.70 24.87
C HIS A 12 36.62 -11.60 25.75
N THR A 13 37.94 -11.43 25.66
CA THR A 13 38.68 -10.33 26.30
C THR A 13 38.99 -9.25 25.27
N ALA A 14 39.02 -7.99 25.71
CA ALA A 14 39.36 -6.87 24.85
C ALA A 14 40.71 -7.12 24.16
N ALA A 15 40.79 -6.80 22.86
CA ALA A 15 42.08 -6.73 22.18
C ALA A 15 42.95 -5.72 22.92
N ALA A 16 43.96 -6.21 23.65
CA ALA A 16 44.89 -5.36 24.38
C ALA A 16 45.56 -4.39 23.38
N ASP A 17 45.98 -3.20 23.83
CA ASP A 17 46.61 -2.20 22.95
C ASP A 17 47.87 -2.70 22.20
N SER A 18 48.42 -3.84 22.63
CA SER A 18 49.49 -4.59 21.96
C SER A 18 49.06 -5.38 20.72
N ASP A 19 47.78 -5.74 20.56
CA ASP A 19 47.28 -6.51 19.41
C ASP A 19 46.90 -5.58 18.24
N GLN A 20 47.92 -4.97 17.66
CA GLN A 20 47.81 -4.26 16.39
C GLN A 20 47.98 -5.27 15.24
N PRO A 21 46.92 -5.68 14.53
CA PRO A 21 47.05 -6.60 13.40
C PRO A 21 47.90 -6.01 12.27
N TYR A 22 49.09 -6.58 12.09
CA TYR A 22 50.01 -6.27 11.00
C TYR A 22 49.79 -7.21 9.80
N LEU A 23 49.85 -6.67 8.58
CA LEU A 23 49.69 -7.46 7.35
C LEU A 23 51.02 -8.06 6.90
N TYR A 24 51.11 -9.40 6.79
CA TYR A 24 52.27 -10.09 6.22
C TYR A 24 51.92 -10.99 5.03
N CYS A 25 52.81 -11.01 4.04
CA CYS A 25 52.71 -11.88 2.87
C CYS A 25 53.45 -13.20 3.15
N THR A 26 52.70 -14.29 3.30
CA THR A 26 53.26 -15.64 3.43
C THR A 26 52.98 -16.48 2.19
N LEU A 27 54.03 -16.98 1.54
CA LEU A 27 53.92 -17.95 0.45
C LEU A 27 53.51 -19.32 1.01
N THR A 28 52.21 -19.61 0.92
CA THR A 28 51.52 -20.86 1.31
C THR A 28 51.55 -21.25 2.80
N GLN A 29 50.39 -21.68 3.30
CA GLN A 29 50.25 -22.35 4.60
C GLN A 29 49.55 -23.71 4.36
N PRO A 30 50.13 -24.84 4.80
CA PRO A 30 49.49 -26.15 4.63
C PRO A 30 48.51 -26.45 5.78
N GLY A 31 47.23 -26.62 5.46
CA GLY A 31 46.25 -27.19 6.39
C GLY A 31 44.82 -26.67 6.26
N ASP A 32 43.95 -27.44 5.58
CA ASP A 32 42.49 -27.25 5.62
C ASP A 32 41.88 -27.77 6.94
N LYS A 33 42.29 -27.17 8.07
CA LYS A 33 41.41 -26.99 9.22
C LYS A 33 41.05 -25.51 9.23
N PRO A 34 39.86 -25.13 8.73
CA PRO A 34 39.63 -23.71 8.46
C PRO A 34 39.32 -22.86 9.72
N LEU A 35 38.73 -21.64 9.66
CA LEU A 35 38.44 -20.76 10.84
C LEU A 35 36.92 -20.41 11.14
N SER A 36 36.35 -20.45 12.38
CA SER A 36 34.90 -20.71 12.78
C SER A 36 34.11 -19.43 13.03
N CYS A 37 34.72 -18.52 13.77
CA CYS A 37 34.50 -17.10 13.62
C CYS A 37 35.85 -16.49 13.24
N PRO A 38 36.27 -16.58 11.96
CA PRO A 38 37.34 -15.71 11.49
C PRO A 38 36.79 -14.28 11.53
N PRO A 39 37.63 -13.27 11.79
CA PRO A 39 37.15 -11.90 11.69
C PRO A 39 36.66 -11.66 10.25
N ALA A 40 35.57 -10.91 10.10
CA ALA A 40 34.87 -10.77 8.83
C ALA A 40 35.73 -9.99 7.83
N MET A 41 36.53 -10.71 7.05
CA MET A 41 37.54 -10.13 6.18
C MET A 41 37.13 -10.17 4.71
N ARG A 42 37.32 -9.04 4.02
CA ARG A 42 37.04 -8.92 2.58
C ARG A 42 38.07 -8.05 1.88
N LEU A 43 38.75 -8.62 0.88
CA LEU A 43 39.50 -7.85 -0.08
C LEU A 43 38.54 -7.23 -1.11
N VAL A 44 38.64 -5.93 -1.34
CA VAL A 44 37.86 -5.16 -2.30
C VAL A 44 38.83 -4.48 -3.26
N THR A 45 38.75 -4.85 -4.53
CA THR A 45 39.53 -4.23 -5.60
C THR A 45 38.66 -3.19 -6.31
N VAL A 46 39.15 -1.95 -6.38
CA VAL A 46 38.46 -0.81 -7.02
C VAL A 46 39.32 -0.30 -8.16
N GLN A 47 38.75 -0.21 -9.36
CA GLN A 47 39.37 0.50 -10.48
C GLN A 47 39.01 1.99 -10.39
N ARG A 48 40.01 2.87 -10.32
CA ARG A 48 39.80 4.33 -10.30
C ARG A 48 40.89 5.03 -11.10
N GLN A 49 40.50 5.77 -12.14
CA GLN A 49 41.42 6.54 -13.00
C GLN A 49 42.57 5.68 -13.57
N GLY A 50 42.25 4.48 -14.07
CA GLY A 50 43.25 3.53 -14.60
C GLY A 50 44.16 2.87 -13.57
N LYS A 51 43.96 3.10 -12.26
CA LYS A 51 44.71 2.44 -11.19
C LYS A 51 43.85 1.43 -10.46
N THR A 52 44.41 0.25 -10.27
CA THR A 52 43.89 -0.78 -9.38
C THR A 52 44.20 -0.38 -7.94
N LEU A 53 43.18 -0.27 -7.09
CA LEU A 53 43.34 -0.03 -5.65
C LEU A 53 42.77 -1.23 -4.89
N LYS A 54 43.61 -1.89 -4.08
CA LYS A 54 43.24 -3.04 -3.26
C LYS A 54 43.03 -2.56 -1.82
N TYR A 55 41.88 -2.88 -1.26
CA TYR A 55 41.51 -2.56 0.11
C TYR A 55 41.18 -3.83 0.86
N LEU A 56 41.81 -4.07 2.01
CA LEU A 56 41.42 -5.15 2.92
C LEU A 56 40.55 -4.56 4.02
N LEU A 57 39.35 -5.09 4.18
CA LEU A 57 38.45 -4.82 5.31
C LEU A 57 38.55 -5.98 6.30
N ARG A 58 38.52 -5.68 7.60
CA ARG A 58 38.30 -6.63 8.71
C ARG A 58 37.26 -6.05 9.67
N GLY A 59 36.23 -6.82 10.01
CA GLY A 59 35.39 -6.58 11.18
C GLY A 59 35.67 -7.62 12.29
N ASP A 60 35.49 -7.24 13.54
CA ASP A 60 35.50 -8.15 14.70
C ASP A 60 34.17 -8.16 15.49
N SER A 61 34.11 -8.95 16.57
CA SER A 61 32.91 -9.13 17.39
C SER A 61 32.54 -7.93 18.27
N GLU A 62 33.50 -7.02 18.52
CA GLU A 62 33.30 -5.81 19.32
C GLU A 62 32.86 -4.62 18.44
N GLY A 63 32.55 -4.87 17.16
CA GLY A 63 32.08 -3.86 16.22
C GLY A 63 33.18 -2.90 15.73
N VAL A 64 34.45 -3.29 15.83
CA VAL A 64 35.56 -2.53 15.24
C VAL A 64 35.69 -2.89 13.76
N VAL A 65 35.81 -1.87 12.91
CA VAL A 65 36.09 -1.99 11.49
C VAL A 65 37.47 -1.42 11.20
N LEU A 66 38.32 -2.25 10.61
CA LEU A 66 39.67 -1.93 10.18
C LEU A 66 39.75 -1.99 8.65
N LEU A 67 40.37 -0.97 8.05
CA LEU A 67 40.62 -0.86 6.61
C LEU A 67 42.11 -0.67 6.38
N TRP A 68 42.73 -1.55 5.59
CA TRP A 68 44.08 -1.35 5.06
C TRP A 68 44.02 -1.06 3.57
N THR A 69 44.81 -0.10 3.11
CA THR A 69 45.17 0.04 1.70
C THR A 69 46.31 -0.92 1.42
N VAL A 70 46.06 -1.95 0.62
CA VAL A 70 47.06 -2.94 0.23
C VAL A 70 47.85 -2.37 -0.95
N PRO A 71 49.18 -2.16 -0.83
CA PRO A 71 49.99 -1.66 -1.94
C PRO A 71 49.99 -2.64 -3.12
N ASP A 72 49.97 -2.12 -4.35
CA ASP A 72 50.34 -2.91 -5.52
C ASP A 72 51.87 -3.10 -5.51
N ALA A 73 52.30 -4.16 -4.83
CA ALA A 73 53.69 -4.62 -4.89
C ALA A 73 53.98 -5.15 -6.30
N GLY A 74 54.62 -4.31 -7.12
CA GLY A 74 55.29 -4.78 -8.34
C GLY A 74 56.37 -5.82 -7.99
N ILE A 75 56.68 -6.70 -8.93
CA ILE A 75 57.53 -7.91 -8.74
C ILE A 75 59.04 -7.59 -8.52
N GLN A 76 59.36 -6.36 -8.10
CA GLN A 76 60.74 -5.92 -7.83
C GLN A 76 60.85 -5.16 -6.50
N GLN A 77 60.95 -5.91 -5.39
CA GLN A 77 61.85 -5.59 -4.26
C GLN A 77 61.98 -6.74 -3.22
N PRO A 78 62.62 -7.88 -3.56
CA PRO A 78 63.17 -8.82 -2.59
C PRO A 78 64.70 -8.64 -2.45
N SER A 79 65.18 -7.40 -2.25
CA SER A 79 66.64 -7.12 -2.25
C SER A 79 67.11 -5.94 -1.39
N GLN A 80 66.28 -5.44 -0.46
CA GLN A 80 66.73 -4.43 0.51
C GLN A 80 65.89 -4.41 1.80
N THR A 81 66.12 -5.40 2.68
CA THR A 81 65.76 -5.28 4.09
C THR A 81 66.87 -5.91 4.92
N ASN A 82 67.48 -5.13 5.80
CA ASN A 82 68.63 -5.55 6.62
C ASN A 82 68.22 -6.63 7.63
N GLN A 83 69.18 -7.48 8.02
CA GLN A 83 68.99 -8.65 8.88
C GLN A 83 68.59 -8.38 10.35
N ASN A 84 68.02 -7.21 10.67
CA ASN A 84 67.77 -6.81 12.06
C ASN A 84 66.46 -6.05 12.31
N ASP A 85 65.57 -5.91 11.31
CA ASP A 85 64.22 -5.39 11.53
C ASP A 85 63.16 -6.45 11.18
N GLY A 86 62.09 -6.48 11.98
CA GLY A 86 60.98 -7.39 11.77
C GLY A 86 60.27 -7.11 10.43
N PRO A 87 59.44 -8.05 9.94
CA PRO A 87 58.82 -7.88 8.63
C PRO A 87 57.93 -6.62 8.57
N VAL A 88 57.79 -6.04 7.38
CA VAL A 88 57.22 -4.70 7.15
C VAL A 88 55.80 -4.55 7.70
N ARG A 89 55.63 -3.73 8.75
CA ARG A 89 54.33 -3.49 9.40
C ARG A 89 53.55 -2.40 8.69
N LEU A 90 52.40 -2.74 8.10
CA LEU A 90 51.44 -1.78 7.55
C LEU A 90 50.32 -1.48 8.57
N PRO A 91 50.20 -0.25 9.10
CA PRO A 91 49.09 0.13 9.97
C PRO A 91 47.77 0.24 9.18
N PRO A 92 46.60 0.10 9.83
CA PRO A 92 45.31 0.33 9.18
C PRO A 92 45.16 1.80 8.75
N THR A 93 44.72 2.02 7.51
CA THR A 93 44.39 3.33 6.94
C THR A 93 43.19 3.98 7.64
N VAL A 94 42.22 3.16 8.07
CA VAL A 94 41.10 3.58 8.92
C VAL A 94 40.89 2.52 10.00
N LYS A 95 40.81 2.97 11.25
CA LYS A 95 40.23 2.24 12.38
C LYS A 95 39.03 3.04 12.85
N THR A 96 37.90 2.38 13.04
CA THR A 96 36.70 2.98 13.64
C THR A 96 35.90 1.89 14.33
N SER A 97 35.20 2.19 15.42
CA SER A 97 34.23 1.27 16.01
C SER A 97 32.86 1.92 16.13
N LEU A 98 31.83 1.08 16.27
CA LEU A 98 30.48 1.57 16.57
C LEU A 98 30.47 2.41 17.86
N THR A 99 31.13 1.94 18.92
CA THR A 99 31.27 2.63 20.21
C THR A 99 31.96 3.99 20.07
N GLU A 100 33.09 4.06 19.35
CA GLU A 100 33.80 5.31 19.07
C GLU A 100 32.92 6.32 18.30
N ALA A 101 32.10 5.83 17.36
CA ALA A 101 31.15 6.67 16.63
C ALA A 101 29.98 7.14 17.51
N TRP A 102 29.55 6.37 18.52
CA TRP A 102 28.59 6.80 19.53
C TRP A 102 29.19 7.86 20.48
N GLU A 103 30.42 7.68 20.95
CA GLU A 103 31.14 8.63 21.82
C GLU A 103 31.53 9.94 21.10
N ALA A 104 31.77 9.88 19.79
CA ALA A 104 32.08 11.06 18.98
C ALA A 104 30.87 11.99 18.77
N MET A 105 29.64 11.49 18.95
CA MET A 105 28.44 12.35 18.90
C MET A 105 28.35 13.21 20.16
N LYS A 106 28.28 14.53 19.96
CA LYS A 106 28.19 15.53 21.04
C LYS A 106 27.01 16.47 20.82
N PRO A 107 26.00 16.48 21.71
CA PRO A 107 25.80 15.59 22.86
C PRO A 107 25.72 14.10 22.47
N SER A 108 25.99 13.22 23.44
CA SER A 108 25.75 11.78 23.30
C SER A 108 24.26 11.56 23.03
N PRO A 109 23.88 10.73 22.05
CA PRO A 109 22.48 10.48 21.77
C PRO A 109 21.83 9.77 22.95
N VAL A 110 20.67 10.29 23.33
CA VAL A 110 19.87 9.80 24.43
C VAL A 110 19.44 8.35 24.13
N GLY A 111 19.73 7.39 25.00
CA GLY A 111 19.15 6.05 24.91
C GLY A 111 17.63 6.07 25.12
N ILE A 112 16.92 5.03 24.69
CA ILE A 112 15.44 5.07 24.65
C ILE A 112 14.79 5.24 26.03
N LEU A 113 15.50 4.99 27.14
CA LEU A 113 15.03 5.25 28.51
C LEU A 113 15.87 6.32 29.26
N ASP A 114 16.93 6.87 28.65
CA ASP A 114 17.90 7.75 29.33
C ASP A 114 17.29 9.09 29.78
N GLN A 115 16.15 9.51 29.22
CA GLN A 115 15.41 10.69 29.66
C GLN A 115 14.37 10.37 30.78
N LEU A 116 14.16 9.10 31.12
CA LEU A 116 13.24 8.69 32.20
C LEU A 116 13.95 8.47 33.54
N ASP A 117 15.24 8.09 33.52
CA ASP A 117 16.05 7.94 34.73
C ASP A 117 16.76 9.29 35.03
N THR A 118 16.21 10.08 35.96
CA THR A 118 16.71 11.44 36.29
C THR A 118 18.05 11.49 37.03
N ASP A 119 18.60 10.34 37.42
CA ASP A 119 19.84 10.23 38.20
C ASP A 119 21.04 9.98 37.28
N GLU A 120 21.76 11.05 36.92
CA GLU A 120 23.00 11.03 36.10
C GLU A 120 24.11 10.11 36.65
N SER A 121 24.00 9.66 37.92
CA SER A 121 25.07 8.91 38.59
C SER A 121 25.27 7.47 38.08
N HIS A 122 24.22 6.78 37.62
CA HIS A 122 24.29 5.40 37.12
C HIS A 122 23.20 5.12 36.06
N ARG A 123 23.53 5.25 34.76
CA ARG A 123 22.63 4.81 33.68
C ARG A 123 22.51 3.29 33.68
N ILE A 124 21.30 2.77 33.86
CA ILE A 124 21.01 1.34 33.93
C ILE A 124 20.97 0.76 32.51
N LYS A 125 21.76 -0.29 32.24
CA LYS A 125 21.83 -0.89 30.90
C LYS A 125 20.54 -1.62 30.52
N LEU A 126 20.20 -1.56 29.24
CA LEU A 126 19.09 -2.29 28.65
C LEU A 126 19.55 -3.71 28.29
N THR A 127 18.88 -4.73 28.82
CA THR A 127 19.36 -6.12 28.79
C THR A 127 18.38 -7.12 28.18
N SER A 128 17.21 -6.67 27.74
CA SER A 128 16.28 -7.37 26.83
C SER A 128 15.23 -6.39 26.29
N SER A 129 14.77 -6.55 25.06
CA SER A 129 13.61 -5.81 24.55
C SER A 129 12.61 -6.69 23.79
N ILE A 130 11.34 -6.30 23.80
CA ILE A 130 10.33 -6.83 22.89
C ILE A 130 9.32 -5.73 22.54
N TYR A 131 9.10 -5.54 21.23
CA TYR A 131 8.12 -4.58 20.71
C TYR A 131 6.78 -5.28 20.45
N LEU A 132 5.68 -4.60 20.79
CA LEU A 132 4.30 -5.08 20.72
C LEU A 132 3.54 -4.28 19.65
N PRO A 133 3.53 -4.73 18.37
CA PRO A 133 3.14 -3.85 17.27
C PRO A 133 1.66 -3.45 17.29
N GLN A 134 0.79 -4.33 17.78
CA GLN A 134 -0.66 -4.07 17.90
C GLN A 134 -1.00 -3.01 18.96
N GLN A 135 -0.08 -2.74 19.90
CA GLN A 135 -0.26 -1.75 20.98
C GLN A 135 0.67 -0.53 20.80
N SER A 136 1.59 -0.60 19.82
CA SER A 136 2.74 0.31 19.67
C SER A 136 3.53 0.54 20.99
N ARG A 137 3.68 -0.51 21.81
CA ARG A 137 4.44 -0.47 23.06
C ARG A 137 5.77 -1.19 22.92
N LEU A 138 6.82 -0.66 23.54
CA LEU A 138 8.09 -1.33 23.72
C LEU A 138 8.21 -1.76 25.19
N VAL A 139 8.55 -3.03 25.41
CA VAL A 139 8.83 -3.59 26.74
C VAL A 139 10.34 -3.82 26.81
N VAL A 140 10.98 -3.30 27.85
CA VAL A 140 12.44 -3.32 28.00
C VAL A 140 12.80 -3.83 29.40
N GLY A 141 13.61 -4.90 29.47
CA GLY A 141 14.20 -5.40 30.69
C GLY A 141 15.54 -4.71 30.97
N ARG A 142 15.79 -4.38 32.24
CA ARG A 142 16.99 -3.65 32.69
C ARG A 142 17.92 -4.53 33.54
N GLU A 143 19.17 -4.07 33.68
CA GLU A 143 20.23 -4.72 34.46
C GLU A 143 19.91 -4.83 35.97
N ASP A 144 19.10 -3.92 36.51
CA ASP A 144 18.62 -3.93 37.90
C ASP A 144 17.51 -4.96 38.19
N GLY A 145 16.96 -5.61 37.16
CA GLY A 145 15.83 -6.54 37.28
C GLY A 145 14.45 -5.90 37.13
N SER A 146 14.36 -4.60 36.90
CA SER A 146 13.10 -3.95 36.55
C SER A 146 12.77 -4.15 35.06
N ILE A 147 11.49 -4.04 34.71
CA ILE A 147 11.00 -4.05 33.33
C ILE A 147 10.17 -2.78 33.12
N ILE A 148 10.48 -2.01 32.08
CA ILE A 148 9.73 -0.81 31.70
C ILE A 148 8.89 -1.09 30.46
N ILE A 149 7.63 -0.63 30.47
CA ILE A 149 6.75 -0.59 29.31
C ILE A 149 6.53 0.89 28.93
N VAL A 150 6.84 1.24 27.68
CA VAL A 150 6.70 2.62 27.13
C VAL A 150 5.96 2.62 25.78
N PRO A 151 5.22 3.69 25.43
CA PRO A 151 4.76 3.94 24.07
C PRO A 151 5.94 4.17 23.13
N ALA A 152 6.13 3.27 22.17
CA ALA A 152 7.36 3.18 21.38
C ALA A 152 7.57 4.41 20.49
N THR A 153 6.51 4.84 19.79
CA THR A 153 6.46 6.05 18.95
C THR A 153 6.89 7.29 19.72
N GLN A 154 6.22 7.57 20.84
CA GLN A 154 6.48 8.76 21.67
C GLN A 154 7.90 8.79 22.20
N THR A 155 8.42 7.63 22.63
CA THR A 155 9.79 7.52 23.15
C THR A 155 10.83 7.78 22.05
N VAL A 156 10.60 7.30 20.83
CA VAL A 156 11.45 7.62 19.67
C VAL A 156 11.34 9.10 19.28
N MET A 157 10.14 9.70 19.38
CA MET A 157 9.94 11.14 19.14
C MET A 157 10.68 12.00 20.19
N LEU A 158 10.75 11.54 21.45
CA LEU A 158 11.54 12.20 22.51
C LEU A 158 13.04 12.25 22.17
N GLN A 159 13.55 11.15 21.63
CA GLN A 159 14.95 10.97 21.27
C GLN A 159 15.34 11.75 19.99
N LEU A 160 14.45 11.77 18.99
CA LEU A 160 14.80 12.22 17.63
C LEU A 160 14.23 13.59 17.24
N LEU A 161 13.15 14.07 17.87
CA LEU A 161 12.38 15.22 17.39
C LEU A 161 12.19 16.32 18.45
N HIS A 162 12.34 17.57 18.04
CA HIS A 162 11.97 18.74 18.84
C HIS A 162 10.45 18.88 18.97
N GLY A 163 9.96 19.27 20.14
CA GLY A 163 8.54 19.57 20.33
C GLY A 163 8.16 19.88 21.78
N ASN A 164 6.88 20.17 22.00
CA ASN A 164 6.36 20.52 23.34
C ASN A 164 6.51 19.38 24.35
N HIS A 165 6.66 18.14 23.89
CA HIS A 165 6.88 16.96 24.73
C HIS A 165 8.14 17.06 25.60
N GLN A 166 9.15 17.82 25.17
CA GLN A 166 10.40 18.06 25.90
C GLN A 166 10.23 18.99 27.13
N GLN A 167 9.01 19.45 27.42
CA GLN A 167 8.69 20.34 28.55
C GLN A 167 8.03 19.60 29.73
N TYR A 168 7.89 18.27 29.65
CA TYR A 168 7.18 17.46 30.63
C TYR A 168 8.06 16.31 31.14
N ASP A 169 8.42 16.35 32.42
CA ASP A 169 9.31 15.35 33.04
C ASP A 169 8.67 13.94 33.09
N ASP A 170 7.34 13.85 33.16
CA ASP A 170 6.56 12.59 33.20
C ASP A 170 6.23 12.04 31.78
N TRP A 171 6.91 12.47 30.72
CA TRP A 171 6.59 12.07 29.33
C TRP A 171 7.73 11.32 28.62
N PRO A 172 7.47 10.18 27.94
CA PRO A 172 6.17 9.54 27.77
C PRO A 172 5.70 8.79 29.03
N PRO A 173 4.37 8.59 29.19
CA PRO A 173 3.82 7.83 30.31
C PRO A 173 4.30 6.38 30.25
N HIS A 174 4.96 5.91 31.31
CA HIS A 174 5.59 4.60 31.36
C HIS A 174 5.08 3.78 32.55
N GLN A 175 5.24 2.45 32.46
CA GLN A 175 4.82 1.51 33.50
C GLN A 175 6.01 0.64 33.89
N VAL A 176 6.34 0.64 35.19
CA VAL A 176 7.47 -0.13 35.75
C VAL A 176 6.95 -1.39 36.42
N LEU A 177 7.46 -2.55 35.99
CA LEU A 177 7.24 -3.84 36.64
C LEU A 177 8.44 -4.15 37.54
N LEU A 178 8.18 -4.48 38.80
CA LEU A 178 9.18 -4.81 39.81
C LEU A 178 8.90 -6.21 40.36
N GLY A 179 9.92 -7.07 40.45
CA GLY A 179 9.75 -8.44 40.95
C GLY A 179 10.81 -9.46 40.51
N HIS A 180 11.75 -9.13 39.62
CA HIS A 180 13.05 -9.80 39.59
C HIS A 180 14.03 -9.09 40.54
N SER A 181 15.06 -9.82 40.99
CA SER A 181 16.12 -9.33 41.88
C SER A 181 17.49 -9.23 41.19
N GLY A 182 17.50 -9.19 39.85
CA GLY A 182 18.70 -9.03 39.04
C GLY A 182 18.36 -9.02 37.54
N ARG A 183 19.36 -8.67 36.71
CA ARG A 183 19.29 -8.52 35.24
C ARG A 183 18.24 -9.39 34.55
N VAL A 184 17.36 -8.76 33.77
CA VAL A 184 16.40 -9.47 32.91
C VAL A 184 17.08 -9.83 31.59
N ASN A 185 17.32 -11.13 31.37
CA ASN A 185 18.05 -11.66 30.22
C ASN A 185 17.16 -11.83 28.98
N CYS A 186 15.89 -12.22 29.16
CA CYS A 186 14.98 -12.47 28.05
C CYS A 186 13.51 -12.12 28.38
N LEU A 187 12.77 -11.75 27.33
CA LEU A 187 11.35 -11.40 27.38
C LEU A 187 10.60 -12.17 26.30
N LEU A 188 9.36 -12.57 26.59
CA LEU A 188 8.47 -13.28 25.67
C LEU A 188 7.04 -12.76 25.83
N TYR A 189 6.42 -12.32 24.74
CA TYR A 189 4.99 -12.06 24.64
C TYR A 189 4.30 -13.26 23.98
N PRO A 190 3.70 -14.20 24.74
CA PRO A 190 3.29 -15.49 24.19
C PRO A 190 2.17 -15.35 23.15
N HIS A 191 1.25 -14.39 23.33
CA HIS A 191 0.16 -14.16 22.36
C HIS A 191 0.67 -13.65 21.01
N GLY A 192 1.75 -12.85 20.98
CA GLY A 192 2.38 -12.40 19.74
C GLY A 192 3.08 -13.53 18.98
N ALA A 193 3.58 -14.54 19.69
CA ALA A 193 4.16 -15.75 19.09
C ALA A 193 3.09 -16.76 18.65
N ALA A 194 2.00 -16.91 19.41
CA ALA A 194 0.84 -17.75 19.05
C ALA A 194 -0.46 -17.18 19.66
N PRO A 195 -1.51 -16.88 18.87
CA PRO A 195 -2.75 -16.23 19.35
C PRO A 195 -3.54 -16.98 20.44
N ARG A 196 -3.17 -18.23 20.75
CA ARG A 196 -3.80 -19.10 21.75
C ARG A 196 -3.56 -18.69 23.21
N TYR A 197 -2.57 -17.84 23.47
CA TYR A 197 -2.32 -17.29 24.80
C TYR A 197 -3.12 -16.00 25.05
N ASP A 198 -3.23 -15.62 26.32
CA ASP A 198 -3.88 -14.37 26.71
C ASP A 198 -3.09 -13.13 26.23
N ARG A 199 -3.80 -12.12 25.72
CA ARG A 199 -3.24 -10.83 25.24
C ARG A 199 -2.68 -9.98 26.38
N THR A 200 -3.02 -10.31 27.63
CA THR A 200 -2.52 -9.67 28.85
C THR A 200 -1.18 -10.25 29.33
N HIS A 201 -0.79 -11.45 28.90
CA HIS A 201 0.36 -12.14 29.48
C HIS A 201 1.70 -11.70 28.88
N LEU A 202 2.65 -11.32 29.74
CA LEU A 202 4.08 -11.19 29.44
C LEU A 202 4.87 -12.19 30.30
N VAL A 203 5.92 -12.80 29.74
CA VAL A 203 6.83 -13.69 30.44
C VAL A 203 8.25 -13.12 30.38
N SER A 204 8.98 -13.15 31.50
CA SER A 204 10.37 -12.68 31.60
C SER A 204 11.26 -13.71 32.29
N GLY A 205 12.52 -13.78 31.89
CA GLY A 205 13.56 -14.62 32.49
C GLY A 205 14.77 -13.79 32.90
N SER A 206 15.37 -14.11 34.05
CA SER A 206 16.39 -13.29 34.69
C SER A 206 17.58 -14.13 35.18
N VAL A 207 18.67 -13.42 35.50
CA VAL A 207 19.82 -13.93 36.26
C VAL A 207 19.42 -14.43 37.66
N ASP A 208 18.27 -14.01 38.21
CA ASP A 208 17.75 -14.47 39.51
C ASP A 208 17.10 -15.87 39.51
N PHE A 209 17.37 -16.66 38.47
CA PHE A 209 16.93 -18.04 38.21
C PHE A 209 15.41 -18.22 38.08
N ALA A 210 14.64 -17.12 38.09
CA ALA A 210 13.20 -17.18 38.00
C ALA A 210 12.69 -16.84 36.59
N VAL A 211 11.53 -17.42 36.27
CA VAL A 211 10.66 -16.97 35.19
C VAL A 211 9.46 -16.28 35.83
N CYS A 212 9.18 -15.03 35.47
CA CYS A 212 8.02 -14.29 35.97
C CYS A 212 6.94 -14.18 34.88
N LEU A 213 5.68 -14.30 35.29
CA LEU A 213 4.49 -14.08 34.47
C LEU A 213 3.78 -12.80 34.97
N TRP A 214 3.51 -11.88 34.07
CA TRP A 214 2.98 -10.55 34.35
C TRP A 214 1.68 -10.27 33.60
N ASP A 215 0.88 -9.36 34.15
CA ASP A 215 -0.19 -8.67 33.43
C ASP A 215 0.37 -7.38 32.81
N LEU A 216 0.35 -7.31 31.47
CA LEU A 216 0.83 -6.19 30.66
C LEU A 216 0.07 -4.87 30.87
N TYR A 217 -1.20 -4.93 31.28
CA TYR A 217 -2.04 -3.74 31.42
C TYR A 217 -2.17 -3.33 32.89
N ALA A 218 -2.39 -4.29 33.80
CA ALA A 218 -2.44 -4.03 35.23
C ALA A 218 -1.05 -3.74 35.84
N GLY A 219 0.03 -4.17 35.18
CA GLY A 219 1.41 -3.98 35.64
C GLY A 219 1.78 -4.84 36.85
N THR A 220 1.05 -5.94 37.07
CA THR A 220 1.17 -6.78 38.27
C THR A 220 1.85 -8.11 37.96
N LEU A 221 2.72 -8.57 38.86
CA LEU A 221 3.24 -9.94 38.86
C LEU A 221 2.09 -10.92 39.14
N ILE A 222 1.78 -11.80 38.18
CA ILE A 222 0.76 -12.85 38.30
C ILE A 222 1.35 -14.08 38.98
N HIS A 223 2.58 -14.46 38.62
CA HIS A 223 3.25 -15.65 39.14
C HIS A 223 4.77 -15.58 38.97
N ARG A 224 5.52 -16.23 39.87
CA ARG A 224 6.98 -16.40 39.78
C ARG A 224 7.33 -17.89 39.86
N PHE A 225 7.99 -18.41 38.85
CA PHE A 225 8.45 -19.80 38.75
C PHE A 225 9.92 -19.88 39.14
N CYS A 226 10.22 -20.51 40.27
CA CYS A 226 11.59 -20.78 40.73
C CYS A 226 11.86 -22.29 40.65
N VAL A 227 12.18 -22.77 39.43
CA VAL A 227 12.44 -24.19 39.14
C VAL A 227 13.83 -24.47 38.56
N HIS A 228 14.56 -23.43 38.17
CA HIS A 228 15.95 -23.50 37.71
C HIS A 228 16.91 -23.13 38.85
N ALA A 229 18.16 -23.57 38.73
CA ALA A 229 19.29 -23.25 39.59
C ALA A 229 20.38 -22.42 38.85
N GLY A 230 20.12 -22.02 37.60
CA GLY A 230 20.95 -21.14 36.79
C GLY A 230 20.13 -20.02 36.13
N GLU A 231 20.80 -19.04 35.54
CA GLU A 231 20.17 -17.89 34.89
C GLU A 231 19.32 -18.34 33.69
N ILE A 232 18.17 -17.69 33.48
CA ILE A 232 17.31 -18.01 32.34
C ILE A 232 17.92 -17.40 31.07
N THR A 233 18.28 -18.25 30.12
CA THR A 233 18.94 -17.85 28.87
C THR A 233 17.95 -17.68 27.72
N GLN A 234 16.88 -18.47 27.69
CA GLN A 234 15.91 -18.44 26.59
C GLN A 234 14.48 -18.77 27.05
N LEU A 235 13.50 -18.13 26.39
CA LEU A 235 12.07 -18.42 26.50
C LEU A 235 11.50 -18.72 25.11
N LEU A 236 10.70 -19.79 25.00
CA LEU A 236 10.17 -20.32 23.74
C LEU A 236 8.70 -20.71 23.88
N VAL A 237 7.98 -20.71 22.75
CA VAL A 237 6.59 -21.18 22.67
C VAL A 237 6.57 -22.55 21.94
N PRO A 238 5.92 -23.60 22.50
CA PRO A 238 5.78 -24.88 21.83
C PRO A 238 4.85 -24.80 20.60
N PRO A 239 4.94 -25.73 19.63
CA PRO A 239 4.07 -25.75 18.45
C PRO A 239 2.56 -25.84 18.74
N ASP A 240 1.74 -25.32 17.83
CA ASP A 240 0.27 -25.33 17.95
C ASP A 240 -0.34 -26.74 17.91
N ASN A 241 0.34 -27.72 17.30
CA ASN A 241 -0.09 -29.12 17.21
C ASN A 241 0.40 -30.00 18.37
N CYS A 242 0.97 -29.42 19.43
CA CYS A 242 1.19 -30.11 20.70
C CYS A 242 -0.12 -30.55 21.37
N SER A 243 -0.03 -31.42 22.40
CA SER A 243 -1.21 -31.81 23.18
C SER A 243 -1.83 -30.62 23.93
N PRO A 244 -3.15 -30.64 24.25
CA PRO A 244 -3.84 -29.50 24.87
C PRO A 244 -3.25 -29.02 26.21
N ARG A 245 -2.53 -29.89 26.92
CA ARG A 245 -1.79 -29.55 28.14
C ARG A 245 -0.54 -28.70 27.82
N ILE A 246 0.22 -29.12 26.82
CA ILE A 246 1.48 -28.47 26.40
C ILE A 246 1.23 -27.20 25.58
N GLN A 247 0.12 -27.12 24.83
CA GLN A 247 -0.30 -25.88 24.13
C GLN A 247 -0.40 -24.66 25.06
N LYS A 248 -0.70 -24.85 26.35
CA LYS A 248 -0.80 -23.78 27.36
C LYS A 248 0.51 -23.50 28.11
N CYS A 249 1.59 -24.21 27.77
CA CYS A 249 2.89 -24.06 28.41
C CYS A 249 3.80 -23.11 27.63
N VAL A 250 4.76 -22.47 28.30
CA VAL A 250 5.96 -21.90 27.66
C VAL A 250 7.17 -22.75 28.04
N CYS A 251 8.18 -22.76 27.20
CA CYS A 251 9.44 -23.46 27.44
C CYS A 251 10.49 -22.46 27.93
N SER A 252 11.21 -22.79 29.00
CA SER A 252 12.35 -22.01 29.50
C SER A 252 13.62 -22.85 29.54
N VAL A 253 14.73 -22.21 29.18
CA VAL A 253 16.08 -22.80 29.17
C VAL A 253 16.95 -22.00 30.12
N ALA A 254 17.76 -22.67 30.93
CA ALA A 254 18.67 -22.04 31.86
C ALA A 254 20.13 -22.48 31.67
N SER A 255 21.06 -21.69 32.22
CA SER A 255 22.50 -21.97 32.15
C SER A 255 22.95 -23.16 33.00
N ASP A 256 22.09 -23.68 33.88
CA ASP A 256 22.26 -24.98 34.56
C ASP A 256 21.97 -26.20 33.67
N HIS A 257 21.83 -25.96 32.36
CA HIS A 257 21.49 -26.92 31.31
C HIS A 257 20.08 -27.51 31.41
N SER A 258 19.24 -27.05 32.34
CA SER A 258 17.87 -27.55 32.47
C SER A 258 16.89 -26.84 31.55
N VAL A 259 15.88 -27.59 31.10
CA VAL A 259 14.78 -27.11 30.27
C VAL A 259 13.46 -27.40 31.00
N THR A 260 12.55 -26.43 31.08
CA THR A 260 11.22 -26.67 31.69
C THR A 260 10.07 -26.28 30.79
N LEU A 261 8.92 -26.94 30.97
CA LEU A 261 7.64 -26.55 30.37
C LEU A 261 6.73 -26.00 31.48
N LEU A 262 6.44 -24.70 31.44
CA LEU A 262 5.70 -23.95 32.45
C LEU A 262 4.28 -23.66 31.97
N SER A 263 3.26 -24.29 32.58
CA SER A 263 1.86 -24.01 32.25
C SER A 263 1.46 -22.63 32.77
N LEU A 264 1.16 -21.70 31.85
CA LEU A 264 0.71 -20.35 32.22
C LEU A 264 -0.71 -20.36 32.80
N ALA A 265 -1.53 -21.33 32.38
CA ALA A 265 -2.90 -21.49 32.87
C ALA A 265 -2.96 -22.15 34.26
N GLU A 266 -2.18 -23.22 34.49
CA GLU A 266 -2.15 -23.92 35.78
C GLU A 266 -1.17 -23.28 36.79
N ARG A 267 -0.32 -22.35 36.33
CA ARG A 267 0.75 -21.70 37.09
C ARG A 267 1.70 -22.71 37.75
N LYS A 268 2.03 -23.79 37.03
CA LYS A 268 2.88 -24.89 37.49
C LYS A 268 3.90 -25.32 36.43
N CYS A 269 5.02 -25.84 36.89
CA CYS A 269 5.94 -26.59 36.05
C CYS A 269 5.32 -27.95 35.71
N VAL A 270 5.24 -28.27 34.41
CA VAL A 270 4.67 -29.51 33.86
C VAL A 270 5.77 -30.54 33.57
N VAL A 271 6.94 -30.07 33.11
CA VAL A 271 8.14 -30.90 32.85
C VAL A 271 9.38 -30.15 33.32
N LEU A 272 10.29 -30.87 34.00
CA LEU A 272 11.66 -30.44 34.28
C LEU A 272 12.63 -31.46 33.67
N ALA A 273 13.33 -31.05 32.62
CA ALA A 273 14.33 -31.83 31.89
C ALA A 273 15.74 -31.36 32.28
N SER A 274 16.29 -31.93 33.35
CA SER A 274 17.52 -31.48 34.01
C SER A 274 18.66 -32.51 34.02
N ARG A 275 18.68 -33.45 33.06
CA ARG A 275 19.70 -34.52 32.96
C ARG A 275 20.83 -34.22 31.96
N HIS A 276 20.86 -33.01 31.40
CA HIS A 276 21.85 -32.61 30.40
C HIS A 276 23.20 -32.30 31.05
N LEU A 277 24.26 -32.99 30.62
CA LEU A 277 25.61 -32.78 31.16
C LEU A 277 26.31 -31.54 30.61
N PHE A 278 25.86 -31.05 29.45
CA PHE A 278 26.48 -29.93 28.72
C PHE A 278 25.44 -28.85 28.37
N PRO A 279 25.86 -27.60 28.13
CA PRO A 279 24.98 -26.49 27.77
C PRO A 279 24.02 -26.82 26.62
N VAL A 280 22.76 -26.45 26.80
CA VAL A 280 21.72 -26.60 25.77
C VAL A 280 21.93 -25.55 24.69
N VAL A 281 22.06 -26.01 23.45
CA VAL A 281 22.31 -25.16 22.26
C VAL A 281 21.07 -25.06 21.37
N THR A 282 20.24 -26.11 21.30
CA THR A 282 19.05 -26.13 20.44
C THR A 282 17.91 -26.94 21.05
N ILE A 283 16.68 -26.50 20.80
CA ILE A 283 15.45 -27.22 21.13
C ILE A 283 14.62 -27.38 19.87
N LYS A 284 14.28 -28.62 19.53
CA LYS A 284 13.40 -28.98 18.42
C LYS A 284 12.19 -29.77 18.92
N TRP A 285 11.12 -29.75 18.14
CA TRP A 285 9.82 -30.31 18.55
C TRP A 285 9.36 -31.39 17.58
N ARG A 286 8.93 -32.54 18.10
CA ARG A 286 8.18 -33.57 17.36
C ARG A 286 6.82 -33.76 18.01
N PRO A 287 5.90 -32.79 17.85
CA PRO A 287 4.62 -32.76 18.55
C PRO A 287 3.72 -33.98 18.27
N LEU A 288 3.76 -34.51 17.04
CA LEU A 288 3.03 -35.73 16.65
C LEU A 288 3.52 -37.01 17.34
N ASP A 289 4.78 -37.03 17.76
CA ASP A 289 5.40 -38.14 18.50
C ASP A 289 5.48 -37.85 20.01
N ASP A 290 4.94 -36.71 20.48
CA ASP A 290 5.02 -36.22 21.87
C ASP A 290 6.46 -36.01 22.39
N PHE A 291 7.42 -35.69 21.50
CA PHE A 291 8.82 -35.43 21.90
C PHE A 291 9.27 -33.98 21.80
N MET A 292 10.03 -33.55 22.80
CA MET A 292 10.93 -32.40 22.81
C MET A 292 12.37 -32.91 22.69
N ILE A 293 13.14 -32.36 21.76
CA ILE A 293 14.50 -32.79 21.45
C ILE A 293 15.45 -31.66 21.85
N VAL A 294 16.40 -31.98 22.72
CA VAL A 294 17.36 -31.02 23.30
C VAL A 294 18.75 -31.39 22.81
N GLY A 295 19.36 -30.52 22.00
CA GLY A 295 20.74 -30.67 21.53
C GLY A 295 21.70 -29.85 22.38
N CYS A 296 22.79 -30.47 22.81
CA CYS A 296 23.79 -29.91 23.73
C CYS A 296 25.10 -29.55 22.99
N SER A 297 25.96 -28.75 23.62
CA SER A 297 27.19 -28.22 22.99
C SER A 297 28.27 -29.26 22.69
N ASP A 298 28.20 -30.44 23.30
CA ASP A 298 29.04 -31.61 23.02
C ASP A 298 28.56 -32.43 21.81
N GLY A 299 27.43 -32.03 21.19
CA GLY A 299 26.76 -32.78 20.13
C GLY A 299 25.81 -33.88 20.63
N ALA A 300 25.63 -34.04 21.94
CA ALA A 300 24.65 -34.99 22.47
C ALA A 300 23.21 -34.49 22.28
N VAL A 301 22.29 -35.40 21.99
CA VAL A 301 20.87 -35.10 21.77
C VAL A 301 20.00 -35.95 22.69
N TYR A 302 19.20 -35.27 23.51
CA TYR A 302 18.31 -35.87 24.50
C TYR A 302 16.86 -35.77 24.00
N VAL A 303 16.16 -36.89 23.98
CA VAL A 303 14.76 -36.97 23.51
C VAL A 303 13.85 -37.15 24.73
N TRP A 304 13.07 -36.12 25.05
CA TRP A 304 12.15 -36.08 26.18
C TRP A 304 10.71 -36.20 25.72
N GLN A 305 9.93 -37.05 26.38
CA GLN A 305 8.49 -37.10 26.19
C GLN A 305 7.81 -35.91 26.92
N MET A 306 7.03 -35.10 26.21
CA MET A 306 6.49 -33.84 26.74
C MET A 306 5.32 -34.04 27.70
N GLU A 307 4.41 -35.00 27.45
CA GLU A 307 3.25 -35.21 28.33
C GLU A 307 3.62 -35.81 29.69
N THR A 308 4.65 -36.66 29.73
CA THR A 308 5.09 -37.43 30.91
C THR A 308 6.34 -36.87 31.59
N GLY A 309 7.13 -36.05 30.89
CA GLY A 309 8.45 -35.59 31.36
C GLY A 309 9.52 -36.69 31.40
N HIS A 310 9.32 -37.82 30.71
CA HIS A 310 10.26 -38.93 30.71
C HIS A 310 11.38 -38.76 29.66
N LEU A 311 12.63 -39.06 30.01
CA LEU A 311 13.75 -39.12 29.06
C LEU A 311 13.69 -40.46 28.32
N ASP A 312 13.35 -40.45 27.02
CA ASP A 312 13.22 -41.66 26.18
C ASP A 312 14.58 -42.20 25.74
N ARG A 313 15.50 -41.34 25.31
CA ARG A 313 16.88 -41.73 24.93
C ARG A 313 17.85 -40.54 24.89
N VAL A 314 19.14 -40.87 24.88
CA VAL A 314 20.26 -39.96 24.59
C VAL A 314 21.02 -40.50 23.37
N LEU A 315 21.38 -39.62 22.45
CA LEU A 315 22.02 -39.92 21.17
C LEU A 315 23.33 -39.11 21.05
N HIS A 316 24.32 -39.67 20.34
CA HIS A 316 25.62 -39.03 20.13
C HIS A 316 26.10 -39.30 18.69
N GLY A 317 27.00 -38.43 18.18
CA GLY A 317 27.58 -38.56 16.85
C GLY A 317 26.55 -38.45 15.71
N ILE A 318 26.80 -39.13 14.60
CA ILE A 318 26.01 -39.02 13.35
C ILE A 318 24.50 -39.20 13.59
N ILE A 319 24.09 -40.13 14.47
CA ILE A 319 22.68 -40.40 14.79
C ILE A 319 22.00 -39.19 15.48
N ALA A 320 22.76 -38.41 16.26
CA ALA A 320 22.27 -37.19 16.88
C ALA A 320 22.05 -36.08 15.83
N GLU A 321 22.99 -35.95 14.88
CA GLU A 321 22.90 -35.02 13.75
C GLU A 321 21.72 -35.35 12.83
N GLU A 322 21.55 -36.63 12.45
CA GLU A 322 20.41 -37.12 11.66
C GLU A 322 19.06 -36.81 12.33
N VAL A 323 18.94 -37.01 13.64
CA VAL A 323 17.70 -36.72 14.38
C VAL A 323 17.42 -35.22 14.45
N LEU A 324 18.45 -34.37 14.57
CA LEU A 324 18.28 -32.92 14.49
C LEU A 324 17.89 -32.47 13.08
N TYR A 325 18.52 -33.02 12.04
CA TYR A 325 18.25 -32.69 10.63
C TYR A 325 16.83 -33.13 10.20
N ALA A 326 16.41 -34.34 10.57
CA ALA A 326 15.06 -34.87 10.28
C ALA A 326 13.93 -34.09 10.98
N CYS A 327 14.25 -33.21 11.94
CA CYS A 327 13.28 -32.27 12.50
C CYS A 327 13.14 -30.99 11.65
N ASP A 328 14.19 -30.56 10.95
CA ASP A 328 14.18 -29.32 10.15
C ASP A 328 13.30 -29.46 8.91
N GLU A 329 13.37 -30.61 8.22
CA GLU A 329 12.52 -30.91 7.06
C GLU A 329 11.02 -30.89 7.41
N ASN A 330 10.66 -31.33 8.62
CA ASN A 330 9.26 -31.29 9.09
C ASN A 330 8.78 -29.86 9.41
N THR A 331 9.66 -28.96 9.86
CA THR A 331 9.29 -27.55 10.06
C THR A 331 9.04 -26.81 8.74
N ILE A 332 9.79 -27.11 7.68
CA ILE A 332 9.63 -26.48 6.36
C ILE A 332 8.24 -26.72 5.75
N ALA A 333 7.61 -27.87 6.04
CA ALA A 333 6.24 -28.17 5.62
C ALA A 333 5.15 -27.33 6.34
N THR A 334 5.49 -26.65 7.44
CA THR A 334 4.53 -25.88 8.27
C THR A 334 4.67 -24.36 8.16
N ALA A 335 5.82 -23.86 7.69
CA ALA A 335 6.04 -22.45 7.40
C ALA A 335 6.03 -22.25 5.88
N GLY A 336 4.96 -21.64 5.34
CA GLY A 336 4.67 -21.55 3.90
C GLY A 336 5.68 -20.76 3.05
N GLY A 337 6.85 -21.34 2.80
CA GLY A 337 7.89 -20.83 1.91
C GLY A 337 8.08 -21.73 0.69
N SER A 338 7.95 -21.16 -0.51
CA SER A 338 8.13 -21.93 -1.74
C SER A 338 9.60 -22.28 -2.02
N ALA A 339 9.95 -23.55 -1.85
CA ALA A 339 11.10 -24.18 -2.50
C ALA A 339 10.60 -25.32 -3.40
N ALA A 340 11.23 -25.49 -4.57
CA ALA A 340 10.71 -26.39 -5.61
C ALA A 340 11.21 -27.83 -5.44
N GLY A 341 10.30 -28.80 -5.63
CA GLY A 341 10.62 -30.16 -6.08
C GLY A 341 11.47 -31.04 -5.14
N GLY A 342 10.80 -31.71 -4.20
CA GLY A 342 11.34 -32.85 -3.44
C GLY A 342 10.18 -33.76 -3.01
N GLU A 343 10.39 -35.08 -3.00
CA GLU A 343 9.31 -36.06 -2.78
C GLU A 343 8.73 -36.04 -1.36
N LEU A 344 7.46 -36.43 -1.23
CA LEU A 344 6.76 -36.50 0.05
C LEU A 344 7.39 -37.54 0.99
N GLY A 345 7.93 -37.10 2.13
CA GLY A 345 8.37 -37.96 3.24
C GLY A 345 7.20 -38.68 3.93
N LEU A 346 6.72 -39.77 3.32
CA LEU A 346 5.59 -40.56 3.83
C LEU A 346 5.98 -41.45 5.03
N ALA A 347 5.96 -40.88 6.23
CA ALA A 347 5.97 -41.68 7.46
C ALA A 347 4.67 -42.50 7.57
N ASN A 348 4.80 -43.83 7.49
CA ASN A 348 3.67 -44.76 7.45
C ASN A 348 2.74 -44.61 8.69
N PRO A 349 1.43 -44.31 8.52
CA PRO A 349 0.49 -44.12 9.64
C PRO A 349 0.43 -45.28 10.64
N ALA A 350 0.68 -46.52 10.19
CA ALA A 350 0.75 -47.69 11.06
C ALA A 350 1.87 -47.58 12.11
N VAL A 351 3.01 -46.99 11.77
CA VAL A 351 4.15 -46.83 12.68
C VAL A 351 3.79 -45.91 13.85
N HIS A 352 3.13 -44.78 13.57
CA HIS A 352 2.65 -43.87 14.63
C HIS A 352 1.52 -44.50 15.46
N PHE A 353 0.65 -45.33 14.86
CA PHE A 353 -0.40 -46.06 15.58
C PHE A 353 0.19 -47.09 16.57
N PHE A 354 1.11 -47.95 16.12
CA PHE A 354 1.77 -48.93 17.00
C PHE A 354 2.68 -48.27 18.05
N ARG A 355 3.35 -47.16 17.72
CA ARG A 355 4.11 -46.37 18.70
C ARG A 355 3.19 -45.73 19.76
N GLY A 356 2.04 -45.18 19.34
CA GLY A 356 1.00 -44.66 20.24
C GLY A 356 0.48 -45.73 21.20
N LEU A 357 0.24 -46.96 20.72
CA LEU A 357 -0.13 -48.10 21.57
C LEU A 357 0.97 -48.47 22.57
N ARG A 358 2.24 -48.53 22.13
CA ARG A 358 3.39 -48.87 22.99
C ARG A 358 3.61 -47.87 24.14
N HIS A 359 3.37 -46.59 23.90
CA HIS A 359 3.56 -45.51 24.88
C HIS A 359 2.24 -45.02 25.51
N ARG A 360 1.11 -45.71 25.29
CA ARG A 360 -0.24 -45.36 25.79
C ARG A 360 -0.72 -43.93 25.43
N ASN A 361 -0.19 -43.34 24.35
CA ASN A 361 -0.55 -41.98 23.92
C ASN A 361 -1.82 -42.00 23.07
N LEU A 362 -2.97 -41.75 23.73
CA LEU A 362 -4.30 -41.82 23.10
C LEU A 362 -4.50 -40.76 21.99
N SER A 363 -3.86 -39.60 22.11
CA SER A 363 -3.85 -38.54 21.09
C SER A 363 -3.13 -38.96 19.81
N ALA A 364 -1.94 -39.57 19.92
CA ALA A 364 -1.19 -40.06 18.77
C ALA A 364 -1.97 -41.15 18.00
N ILE A 365 -2.64 -42.05 18.74
CA ILE A 365 -3.54 -43.07 18.16
C ILE A 365 -4.70 -42.40 17.40
N ARG A 366 -5.32 -41.36 17.97
CA ARG A 366 -6.45 -40.62 17.36
C ARG A 366 -6.02 -39.86 16.09
N HIS A 367 -4.85 -39.23 16.09
CA HIS A 367 -4.33 -38.53 14.91
C HIS A 367 -3.76 -39.46 13.82
N ALA A 368 -3.26 -40.65 14.17
CA ALA A 368 -2.87 -41.67 13.20
C ALA A 368 -4.11 -42.27 12.50
N THR A 369 -5.17 -42.59 13.26
CA THR A 369 -6.43 -43.11 12.70
C THR A 369 -7.19 -42.09 11.86
N GLN A 370 -7.24 -40.81 12.28
CA GLN A 370 -7.82 -39.74 11.44
C GLN A 370 -7.05 -39.54 10.12
N ARG A 371 -5.72 -39.58 10.13
CA ARG A 371 -4.92 -39.46 8.89
C ARG A 371 -5.13 -40.64 7.94
N GLY A 372 -5.20 -41.88 8.45
CA GLY A 372 -5.54 -43.05 7.62
C GLY A 372 -6.92 -42.93 6.95
N LEU A 373 -7.90 -42.37 7.64
CA LEU A 373 -9.24 -42.14 7.09
C LEU A 373 -9.25 -41.03 6.03
N HIS A 374 -8.51 -39.93 6.27
CA HIS A 374 -8.39 -38.81 5.32
C HIS A 374 -7.65 -39.21 4.03
N GLN A 375 -6.65 -40.09 4.15
CA GLN A 375 -5.89 -40.63 3.02
C GLN A 375 -6.74 -41.59 2.15
N LEU A 376 -7.71 -42.30 2.76
CA LEU A 376 -8.71 -43.09 2.03
C LEU A 376 -9.77 -42.22 1.33
N GLN A 377 -10.16 -41.07 1.90
CA GLN A 377 -11.08 -40.12 1.27
C GLN A 377 -10.44 -39.37 0.08
N GLN A 378 -9.15 -39.02 0.15
CA GLN A 378 -8.46 -38.34 -0.96
C GLN A 378 -8.31 -39.21 -2.23
N LEU A 379 -8.41 -40.54 -2.12
CA LEU A 379 -8.40 -41.43 -3.29
C LEU A 379 -9.72 -41.46 -4.07
N HIS A 380 -10.79 -40.83 -3.58
CA HIS A 380 -12.13 -40.84 -4.21
C HIS A 380 -12.77 -39.44 -4.38
N GLY A 381 -12.06 -38.35 -4.10
CA GLY A 381 -12.59 -36.98 -4.11
C GLY A 381 -11.84 -36.03 -5.03
N GLY A 382 -12.17 -36.01 -6.32
CA GLY A 382 -11.72 -34.97 -7.25
C GLY A 382 -12.49 -33.65 -7.10
N HIS A 383 -11.83 -32.53 -7.42
CA HIS A 383 -12.34 -31.15 -7.43
C HIS A 383 -12.77 -30.54 -6.07
N GLY A 384 -11.87 -29.72 -5.50
CA GLY A 384 -12.17 -28.72 -4.48
C GLY A 384 -11.29 -27.49 -4.69
N SER A 385 -11.89 -26.30 -4.79
CA SER A 385 -11.19 -25.05 -5.14
C SER A 385 -10.32 -24.51 -3.97
N GLU A 386 -8.99 -24.50 -4.13
CA GLU A 386 -8.10 -23.70 -3.28
C GLU A 386 -8.17 -22.21 -3.66
N HIS A 387 -9.19 -21.52 -3.16
CA HIS A 387 -9.17 -20.05 -3.08
C HIS A 387 -8.26 -19.64 -1.92
N GLY A 388 -7.00 -19.34 -2.24
CA GLY A 388 -5.95 -19.12 -1.23
C GLY A 388 -4.84 -18.18 -1.68
N ASN A 389 -5.18 -17.06 -2.33
CA ASN A 389 -4.24 -15.94 -2.46
C ASN A 389 -3.96 -15.41 -1.05
N GLN A 390 -2.92 -15.93 -0.40
CA GLN A 390 -2.45 -15.44 0.88
C GLN A 390 -2.00 -13.99 0.68
N ILE A 391 -2.87 -13.07 1.11
CA ILE A 391 -2.46 -11.75 1.58
C ILE A 391 -1.33 -12.03 2.57
N LYS A 392 -0.09 -11.68 2.20
CA LYS A 392 1.06 -11.77 3.11
C LYS A 392 0.64 -11.12 4.42
N ALA A 393 0.91 -11.79 5.55
CA ALA A 393 0.52 -11.32 6.88
C ALA A 393 0.78 -9.82 6.97
N LYS A 394 -0.29 -9.03 7.20
CA LYS A 394 -0.23 -7.57 7.15
C LYS A 394 0.96 -7.10 8.00
N GLY A 395 1.93 -6.43 7.37
CA GLY A 395 3.04 -5.84 8.10
C GLY A 395 2.52 -4.89 9.17
N ALA A 396 3.24 -4.74 10.27
CA ALA A 396 3.00 -3.62 11.15
C ALA A 396 3.66 -2.36 10.55
N PRO A 397 3.04 -1.18 10.65
CA PRO A 397 3.55 0.04 10.03
C PRO A 397 4.92 0.48 10.57
N LEU A 398 5.18 0.18 11.85
CA LEU A 398 6.47 0.27 12.52
C LEU A 398 6.76 -1.08 13.17
N MET A 399 7.97 -1.58 12.99
CA MET A 399 8.57 -2.67 13.77
C MET A 399 9.85 -2.17 14.43
N ILE A 400 10.04 -2.47 15.72
CA ILE A 400 11.30 -2.23 16.42
C ILE A 400 11.93 -3.58 16.75
N GLN A 401 13.18 -3.78 16.36
CA GLN A 401 13.94 -5.00 16.64
C GLN A 401 15.13 -4.67 17.53
N GLY A 402 15.21 -5.36 18.68
CA GLY A 402 16.40 -5.39 19.52
C GLY A 402 17.56 -6.11 18.85
N PHE A 403 18.77 -5.56 18.99
CA PHE A 403 20.00 -6.07 18.43
C PHE A 403 21.16 -5.87 19.42
N ARG A 404 22.08 -6.84 19.47
CA ARG A 404 23.36 -6.75 20.20
C ARG A 404 24.48 -7.27 19.33
N SER A 405 25.60 -6.57 19.34
CA SER A 405 26.89 -7.03 18.78
C SER A 405 27.48 -8.15 19.64
N ASN A 406 27.57 -7.93 20.95
CA ASN A 406 28.08 -8.87 21.94
C ASN A 406 27.01 -9.12 23.05
N PRO A 407 26.86 -10.34 23.63
CA PRO A 407 25.98 -10.60 24.78
C PRO A 407 26.20 -9.70 26.02
N LYS A 408 27.40 -9.09 26.14
CA LYS A 408 27.77 -8.11 27.18
C LYS A 408 27.30 -6.68 26.89
N ASP A 409 26.99 -6.36 25.63
CA ASP A 409 26.59 -5.02 25.21
C ASP A 409 25.17 -4.66 25.68
N PRO A 410 24.88 -3.36 25.89
CA PRO A 410 23.50 -2.89 26.01
C PRO A 410 22.74 -3.12 24.70
N GLU A 411 21.44 -3.38 24.81
CA GLU A 411 20.60 -3.63 23.64
C GLU A 411 20.31 -2.37 22.82
N SER A 412 20.74 -2.40 21.56
CA SER A 412 20.45 -1.37 20.55
C SER A 412 19.15 -1.71 19.81
N HIS A 413 18.49 -0.71 19.24
CA HIS A 413 17.21 -0.89 18.55
C HIS A 413 17.29 -0.46 17.08
N ILE A 414 16.77 -1.28 16.17
CA ILE A 414 16.61 -0.95 14.75
C ILE A 414 15.13 -0.74 14.47
N LEU A 415 14.78 0.40 13.89
CA LEU A 415 13.41 0.74 13.51
C LEU A 415 13.21 0.43 12.03
N PHE A 416 12.17 -0.34 11.72
CA PHE A 416 11.73 -0.64 10.35
C PHE A 416 10.36 -0.03 10.09
N PHE A 417 10.28 0.78 9.03
CA PHE A 417 9.01 1.35 8.57
C PHE A 417 8.50 0.60 7.34
N ASP A 418 7.21 0.23 7.38
CA ASP A 418 6.47 -0.32 6.24
C ASP A 418 5.43 0.71 5.77
N ILE A 419 5.76 1.36 4.65
CA ILE A 419 4.94 2.42 4.04
C ILE A 419 3.59 1.88 3.56
N GLU A 420 3.55 0.64 3.04
CA GLU A 420 2.31 0.04 2.53
C GLU A 420 1.39 -0.32 3.69
N ALA A 421 1.93 -0.94 4.74
CA ALA A 421 1.18 -1.22 5.97
C ALA A 421 0.65 0.06 6.63
N LEU A 422 1.47 1.13 6.69
CA LEU A 422 1.08 2.42 7.25
C LEU A 422 -0.06 3.07 6.50
N ILE A 423 0.03 3.15 5.17
CA ILE A 423 -1.04 3.71 4.32
C ILE A 423 -2.33 2.89 4.49
N VAL A 424 -2.23 1.56 4.40
CA VAL A 424 -3.39 0.66 4.55
C VAL A 424 -4.03 0.81 5.93
N GLN A 425 -3.25 0.96 7.00
CA GLN A 425 -3.77 1.14 8.35
C GLN A 425 -4.43 2.52 8.53
N LEU A 426 -3.80 3.61 8.08
CA LEU A 426 -4.37 4.97 8.14
C LEU A 426 -5.76 5.05 7.50
N LEU A 427 -5.91 4.48 6.29
CA LEU A 427 -7.17 4.47 5.54
C LEU A 427 -8.21 3.50 6.14
N SER A 428 -7.76 2.42 6.78
CA SER A 428 -8.64 1.50 7.53
C SER A 428 -9.17 2.14 8.80
N ASP A 429 -8.31 2.86 9.54
CA ASP A 429 -8.66 3.59 10.76
C ASP A 429 -9.61 4.76 10.43
N GLU A 430 -9.37 5.50 9.34
CA GLU A 430 -10.28 6.55 8.88
C GLU A 430 -11.66 5.98 8.55
N TYR A 431 -11.72 4.94 7.70
CA TYR A 431 -12.99 4.31 7.32
C TYR A 431 -13.76 3.76 8.52
N GLY A 432 -13.06 3.15 9.49
CA GLY A 432 -13.65 2.68 10.75
C GLY A 432 -14.20 3.80 11.62
N SER A 433 -13.76 5.05 11.44
CA SER A 433 -14.25 6.23 12.17
C SER A 433 -15.43 6.95 11.49
N MET A 434 -15.75 6.61 10.23
CA MET A 434 -16.77 7.34 9.47
C MET A 434 -18.21 7.04 9.89
N SER A 435 -19.04 8.08 9.92
CA SER A 435 -20.49 7.91 10.07
C SER A 435 -21.11 7.28 8.82
N PRO A 436 -22.22 6.52 8.92
CA PRO A 436 -22.94 6.00 7.76
C PRO A 436 -23.33 7.07 6.73
N SER A 437 -23.71 8.28 7.18
CA SER A 437 -23.97 9.43 6.32
C SER A 437 -22.71 9.95 5.59
N SER A 438 -21.53 9.87 6.22
CA SER A 438 -20.25 10.21 5.57
C SER A 438 -19.88 9.18 4.51
N LEU A 439 -20.13 7.89 4.78
CA LEU A 439 -19.91 6.80 3.82
C LEU A 439 -20.84 6.93 2.60
N GLU A 440 -22.11 7.30 2.80
CA GLU A 440 -23.06 7.57 1.71
C GLU A 440 -22.63 8.79 0.90
N ALA A 441 -22.26 9.90 1.54
CA ALA A 441 -21.78 11.11 0.87
C ALA A 441 -20.50 10.89 0.04
N GLN A 442 -19.65 9.94 0.43
CA GLN A 442 -18.48 9.52 -0.33
C GLN A 442 -18.77 8.42 -1.38
N GLY A 443 -20.00 7.91 -1.43
CA GLY A 443 -20.44 6.86 -2.35
C GLY A 443 -19.85 5.47 -2.04
N LEU A 444 -19.49 5.22 -0.78
CA LEU A 444 -18.93 3.95 -0.32
C LEU A 444 -20.00 2.89 0.01
N ILE A 445 -21.21 3.35 0.31
CA ILE A 445 -22.39 2.51 0.50
C ILE A 445 -23.52 3.01 -0.41
N SER A 446 -24.34 2.11 -0.94
CA SER A 446 -25.52 2.52 -1.69
C SER A 446 -26.64 3.02 -0.77
N ALA A 447 -27.51 3.91 -1.24
CA ALA A 447 -28.68 4.36 -0.48
C ALA A 447 -29.60 3.20 -0.02
N ALA A 448 -29.64 2.10 -0.78
CA ALA A 448 -30.37 0.88 -0.42
C ALA A 448 -29.69 0.08 0.70
N GLU A 449 -28.35 0.11 0.79
CA GLU A 449 -27.60 -0.48 1.90
C GLU A 449 -27.63 0.42 3.15
N TYR A 450 -27.56 1.74 2.98
CA TYR A 450 -27.81 2.69 4.06
C TYR A 450 -29.20 2.46 4.67
N GLN A 451 -30.24 2.31 3.84
CA GLN A 451 -31.59 1.97 4.31
C GLN A 451 -31.65 0.60 5.03
N LYS A 452 -30.88 -0.41 4.60
CA LYS A 452 -30.76 -1.69 5.34
C LYS A 452 -30.05 -1.53 6.68
N VAL A 453 -28.94 -0.78 6.73
CA VAL A 453 -28.19 -0.54 7.98
C VAL A 453 -29.01 0.32 8.95
N ALA A 454 -29.74 1.32 8.45
CA ALA A 454 -30.71 2.09 9.21
C ALA A 454 -31.87 1.21 9.74
N ALA A 455 -32.39 0.29 8.92
CA ALA A 455 -33.42 -0.66 9.34
C ALA A 455 -32.92 -1.73 10.34
N LEU A 456 -31.62 -2.06 10.32
CA LEU A 456 -30.98 -2.97 11.28
C LEU A 456 -30.59 -2.29 12.60
N THR A 457 -30.33 -0.97 12.57
CA THR A 457 -30.00 -0.17 13.77
C THR A 457 -31.22 0.44 14.43
N GLN A 458 -32.34 0.59 13.71
CA GLN A 458 -33.66 0.79 14.33
C GLN A 458 -34.07 -0.48 15.07
N SER A 459 -34.26 -0.36 16.39
CA SER A 459 -34.64 -1.46 17.27
C SER A 459 -35.84 -2.26 16.73
N ALA A 460 -35.66 -3.56 16.57
CA ALA A 460 -36.68 -4.42 15.98
C ALA A 460 -38.04 -4.34 16.70
N SER A 461 -39.11 -4.30 15.90
CA SER A 461 -40.54 -4.22 16.25
C SER A 461 -41.10 -2.83 16.60
N PRO A 462 -42.01 -2.26 15.76
CA PRO A 462 -42.75 -1.04 16.11
C PRO A 462 -43.68 -1.21 17.34
N ASP A 463 -44.06 -2.44 17.71
CA ASP A 463 -44.82 -2.71 18.95
C ASP A 463 -43.99 -2.44 20.22
N ALA A 464 -42.66 -2.56 20.15
CA ALA A 464 -41.79 -2.25 21.28
C ALA A 464 -41.79 -0.75 21.57
N HIS A 465 -41.66 0.08 20.53
CA HIS A 465 -41.74 1.53 20.64
C HIS A 465 -43.10 1.99 21.18
N LYS A 466 -44.20 1.41 20.71
CA LYS A 466 -45.55 1.74 21.21
C LYS A 466 -45.72 1.35 22.68
N LYS A 467 -45.27 0.17 23.11
CA LYS A 467 -45.35 -0.25 24.52
C LYS A 467 -44.48 0.60 25.44
N ILE A 468 -43.31 1.05 25.00
CA ILE A 468 -42.44 1.94 25.77
C ILE A 468 -43.06 3.34 25.88
N ALA A 469 -43.61 3.88 24.79
CA ALA A 469 -44.34 5.15 24.80
C ALA A 469 -45.59 5.11 25.70
N ASP A 470 -46.40 4.05 25.61
CA ASP A 470 -47.58 3.84 26.47
C ASP A 470 -47.19 3.68 27.96
N PHE A 471 -46.03 3.08 28.25
CA PHE A 471 -45.50 2.97 29.61
C PHE A 471 -45.08 4.33 30.16
N PHE A 472 -44.29 5.10 29.41
CA PHE A 472 -43.90 6.45 29.81
C PHE A 472 -45.09 7.42 29.91
N GLY A 473 -46.13 7.27 29.07
CA GLY A 473 -47.39 7.99 29.22
C GLY A 473 -48.06 7.72 30.58
N ARG A 474 -48.26 6.44 30.94
CA ARG A 474 -48.88 6.06 32.23
C ARG A 474 -48.05 6.47 33.45
N VAL A 475 -46.73 6.53 33.33
CA VAL A 475 -45.84 7.06 34.39
C VAL A 475 -45.98 8.57 34.51
N LYS A 476 -46.09 9.29 33.38
CA LYS A 476 -46.31 10.75 33.34
C LYS A 476 -47.67 11.15 33.92
N ASP A 477 -48.73 10.41 33.61
CA ASP A 477 -50.07 10.68 34.15
C ASP A 477 -50.10 10.47 35.68
N LYS A 478 -49.51 9.37 36.18
CA LYS A 478 -49.38 9.14 37.64
C LYS A 478 -48.50 10.18 38.33
N ALA A 479 -47.46 10.69 37.68
CA ALA A 479 -46.65 11.78 38.22
C ALA A 479 -47.45 13.09 38.30
N GLY A 480 -48.29 13.38 37.29
CA GLY A 480 -49.19 14.54 37.28
C GLY A 480 -50.22 14.53 38.42
N ASP A 481 -50.83 13.38 38.71
CA ASP A 481 -51.76 13.24 39.84
C ASP A 481 -51.05 13.46 41.20
N VAL A 482 -49.83 12.93 41.36
CA VAL A 482 -49.01 13.14 42.58
C VAL A 482 -48.58 14.60 42.71
N GLU A 483 -48.22 15.28 41.62
CA GLU A 483 -47.89 16.71 41.63
C GLU A 483 -49.12 17.58 41.99
N ARG A 484 -50.32 17.18 41.57
CA ARG A 484 -51.58 17.86 41.92
C ARG A 484 -51.88 17.73 43.42
N ILE A 485 -51.75 16.52 43.97
CA ILE A 485 -51.95 16.23 45.40
C ILE A 485 -50.90 16.95 46.28
N LEU A 486 -49.68 17.13 45.79
CA LEU A 486 -48.64 17.91 46.48
C LEU A 486 -48.93 19.43 46.43
N LYS A 487 -49.44 19.96 45.32
CA LYS A 487 -49.80 21.38 45.19
C LYS A 487 -51.02 21.79 46.04
N GLU A 488 -51.98 20.90 46.29
CA GLU A 488 -53.10 21.20 47.19
C GLU A 488 -52.71 21.23 48.68
N LYS A 489 -51.55 20.66 49.07
CA LYS A 489 -51.12 20.58 50.47
C LYS A 489 -50.16 21.68 50.95
N ASP A 490 -49.44 22.38 50.07
CA ASP A 490 -48.52 23.45 50.49
C ASP A 490 -49.20 24.82 50.55
N ARG A 491 -49.98 25.06 51.60
CA ARG A 491 -50.71 26.32 51.83
C ARG A 491 -49.87 27.42 52.52
N HIS A 492 -48.56 27.21 52.73
CA HIS A 492 -47.72 28.10 53.55
C HIS A 492 -46.36 28.51 52.92
N GLY A 493 -46.20 28.35 51.61
CA GLY A 493 -45.28 29.21 50.82
C GLY A 493 -43.78 29.00 51.07
N ILE A 494 -43.36 27.81 51.51
CA ILE A 494 -41.95 27.52 51.83
C ILE A 494 -41.15 27.16 50.56
N LEU A 495 -41.80 26.57 49.54
CA LEU A 495 -41.12 26.09 48.32
C LEU A 495 -40.48 27.21 47.46
N ALA A 496 -41.02 28.43 47.50
CA ALA A 496 -40.54 29.53 46.67
C ALA A 496 -39.09 29.97 47.01
N LYS A 497 -38.75 30.03 48.31
CA LYS A 497 -37.41 30.41 48.77
C LYS A 497 -36.33 29.37 48.50
N MET A 498 -36.68 28.09 48.42
CA MET A 498 -35.71 27.04 48.05
C MET A 498 -35.37 27.06 46.56
N LYS A 499 -36.32 27.43 45.69
CA LYS A 499 -36.09 27.48 44.25
C LYS A 499 -35.06 28.55 43.85
N GLU A 500 -35.19 29.76 44.41
CA GLU A 500 -34.26 30.87 44.16
C GLU A 500 -32.82 30.56 44.62
N SER A 501 -32.67 29.82 45.74
CA SER A 501 -31.36 29.37 46.21
C SER A 501 -30.78 28.21 45.39
N ALA A 502 -31.61 27.42 44.71
CA ALA A 502 -31.16 26.33 43.83
C ALA A 502 -30.68 26.86 42.47
N GLU A 503 -31.37 27.84 41.88
CA GLU A 503 -30.99 28.45 40.59
C GLU A 503 -29.62 29.17 40.67
N ASN A 504 -29.33 29.84 41.79
CA ASN A 504 -28.01 30.45 42.06
C ASN A 504 -26.87 29.42 42.28
N VAL A 505 -27.19 28.21 42.71
CA VAL A 505 -26.22 27.11 42.84
C VAL A 505 -26.00 26.43 41.48
N GLN A 506 -27.06 26.29 40.69
CA GLN A 506 -27.02 25.70 39.36
C GLN A 506 -26.17 26.51 38.37
N THR A 507 -26.28 27.85 38.38
CA THR A 507 -25.41 28.73 37.58
C THR A 507 -23.92 28.62 37.95
N LYS A 508 -23.58 28.42 39.23
CA LYS A 508 -22.20 28.19 39.68
C LYS A 508 -21.67 26.78 39.38
N LEU A 509 -22.55 25.77 39.33
CA LEU A 509 -22.20 24.41 38.91
C LEU A 509 -21.99 24.32 37.39
N GLN A 510 -22.82 25.01 36.61
CA GLN A 510 -22.73 25.00 35.14
C GLN A 510 -21.43 25.64 34.64
N ALA A 511 -21.04 26.79 35.22
CA ALA A 511 -19.74 27.43 34.97
C ALA A 511 -18.51 26.59 35.37
N LYS A 512 -18.69 25.50 36.12
CA LYS A 512 -17.62 24.56 36.50
C LYS A 512 -17.67 23.26 35.69
N ALA A 513 -18.86 22.81 35.28
CA ALA A 513 -19.06 21.64 34.43
C ALA A 513 -18.52 21.83 33.00
N GLU A 514 -18.56 23.06 32.47
CA GLU A 514 -17.99 23.40 31.15
C GLU A 514 -16.44 23.33 31.11
N SER A 515 -15.76 23.21 32.26
CA SER A 515 -14.30 23.19 32.35
C SER A 515 -13.65 21.80 32.33
N VAL A 516 -14.40 20.72 32.58
CA VAL A 516 -13.88 19.34 32.62
C VAL A 516 -14.94 18.37 32.06
N GLY A 517 -14.97 18.23 30.73
CA GLY A 517 -15.84 17.26 30.08
C GLY A 517 -15.29 15.83 30.17
N LEU A 518 -15.93 14.96 30.95
CA LEU A 518 -16.43 13.65 30.49
C LEU A 518 -17.16 12.83 31.59
N LYS A 519 -18.40 12.43 31.25
CA LYS A 519 -19.14 11.21 31.66
C LYS A 519 -19.57 11.00 33.14
N PRO A 520 -20.82 10.58 33.37
CA PRO A 520 -21.22 9.79 34.53
C PRO A 520 -21.46 8.32 34.17
N SER A 521 -20.87 7.42 34.96
CA SER A 521 -21.38 6.05 35.16
C SER A 521 -21.27 5.75 36.66
N THR A 522 -22.41 5.65 37.34
CA THR A 522 -22.50 5.51 38.80
C THR A 522 -23.00 4.13 39.20
N LEU A 523 -22.28 3.48 40.11
CA LEU A 523 -22.81 2.47 41.03
C LEU A 523 -22.06 2.62 42.37
N ASP A 524 -22.82 2.66 43.47
CA ASP A 524 -22.37 3.19 44.77
C ASP A 524 -21.64 2.19 45.69
N GLY A 525 -20.88 2.74 46.65
CA GLY A 525 -20.40 2.05 47.84
C GLY A 525 -20.04 3.03 48.97
N LYS A 526 -20.74 2.97 50.11
CA LYS A 526 -20.63 3.91 51.25
C LYS A 526 -19.48 3.58 52.23
N GLY A 527 -19.02 4.59 52.99
CA GLY A 527 -18.27 4.40 54.26
C GLY A 527 -17.71 5.72 54.85
N ASP A 528 -18.03 6.03 56.10
CA ASP A 528 -17.77 7.33 56.76
C ASP A 528 -16.42 7.44 57.52
N GLY A 529 -16.01 8.67 57.89
CA GLY A 529 -15.12 8.94 59.06
C GLY A 529 -13.98 9.94 58.85
N TRP A 530 -13.92 11.02 59.65
CA TRP A 530 -12.85 12.05 59.65
C TRP A 530 -11.72 11.78 60.67
N SER A 531 -10.46 12.13 60.34
CA SER A 531 -9.48 12.78 61.25
C SER A 531 -8.20 13.21 60.51
N ASN A 532 -7.58 14.34 60.90
CA ASN A 532 -6.30 14.85 60.38
C ASN A 532 -5.08 14.21 61.07
N ASN A 533 -3.96 13.97 60.35
CA ASN A 533 -2.69 14.75 60.44
C ASN A 533 -1.53 14.14 59.60
N ASP A 534 -0.71 15.02 59.04
CA ASP A 534 0.73 14.91 58.68
C ASP A 534 1.36 13.59 58.18
N THR A 535 1.68 13.52 56.88
CA THR A 535 3.06 13.33 56.31
C THR A 535 3.00 13.01 54.80
N PRO A 536 3.93 13.51 53.96
CA PRO A 536 3.86 13.30 52.52
C PRO A 536 4.49 11.94 52.10
N ARG A 537 3.65 10.90 51.97
CA ARG A 537 3.98 9.68 51.21
C ARG A 537 3.18 9.66 49.90
N ASN A 538 3.73 10.27 48.85
CA ASN A 538 3.15 10.19 47.50
C ASN A 538 3.48 8.84 46.85
N SER A 539 2.61 7.85 47.08
CA SER A 539 2.59 6.60 46.32
C SER A 539 1.14 6.15 46.06
N LEU A 540 0.40 6.92 45.24
CA LEU A 540 -0.97 6.59 44.85
C LEU A 540 -1.14 6.56 43.32
N LYS A 541 -1.02 5.33 42.82
CA LYS A 541 -1.62 4.76 41.59
C LYS A 541 -2.49 5.72 40.77
N ARG A 542 -1.97 6.18 39.63
CA ARG A 542 -2.73 6.93 38.63
C ARG A 542 -3.19 6.01 37.49
N ASN A 543 -4.18 5.16 37.76
CA ASN A 543 -4.93 4.49 36.69
C ASN A 543 -5.86 5.50 35.99
N GLY A 544 -5.27 6.37 35.18
CA GLY A 544 -5.99 7.20 34.22
C GLY A 544 -6.16 6.42 32.92
N ALA A 545 -7.39 6.09 32.55
CA ALA A 545 -7.70 5.66 31.19
C ALA A 545 -7.60 6.89 30.26
N PHE A 546 -6.38 7.26 29.90
CA PHE A 546 -6.13 8.20 28.82
C PHE A 546 -6.71 7.63 27.53
N SER A 547 -7.32 8.50 26.71
CA SER A 547 -7.64 8.15 25.33
C SER A 547 -6.37 7.66 24.66
N GLU A 548 -6.31 6.39 24.26
CA GLU A 548 -5.12 5.87 23.59
C GLU A 548 -4.90 6.70 22.31
N PRO A 549 -3.73 7.34 22.14
CA PRO A 549 -3.45 8.11 20.94
C PRO A 549 -3.47 7.18 19.73
N ASN A 550 -3.89 7.69 18.58
CA ASN A 550 -3.89 6.92 17.35
C ASN A 550 -2.43 6.65 16.92
N ALA A 551 -1.87 5.52 17.36
CA ALA A 551 -0.48 5.15 17.14
C ALA A 551 -0.10 5.12 15.65
N THR A 552 -1.05 4.80 14.76
CA THR A 552 -0.84 4.87 13.30
C THR A 552 -0.52 6.29 12.84
N MET A 553 -1.20 7.30 13.40
CA MET A 553 -0.91 8.71 13.13
C MET A 553 0.43 9.16 13.72
N GLU A 554 0.81 8.68 14.91
CA GLU A 554 2.13 8.96 15.49
C GLU A 554 3.27 8.36 14.64
N VAL A 555 3.11 7.13 14.12
CA VAL A 555 4.07 6.53 13.18
C VAL A 555 4.19 7.36 11.90
N ALA A 556 3.08 7.87 11.37
CA ALA A 556 3.09 8.75 10.19
C ALA A 556 3.78 10.09 10.48
N GLN A 557 3.50 10.71 11.63
CA GLN A 557 4.15 11.94 12.08
C GLN A 557 5.66 11.76 12.21
N LEU A 558 6.10 10.70 12.89
CA LEU A 558 7.50 10.34 13.08
C LEU A 558 8.21 10.15 11.73
N LEU A 559 7.66 9.31 10.84
CA LEU A 559 8.28 9.01 9.55
C LEU A 559 8.37 10.26 8.64
N LEU A 560 7.30 11.05 8.53
CA LEU A 560 7.31 12.27 7.71
C LEU A 560 8.22 13.35 8.29
N SER A 561 8.27 13.50 9.62
CA SER A 561 9.16 14.45 10.31
C SER A 561 10.64 14.16 10.02
N LEU A 562 11.02 12.88 9.96
CA LEU A 562 12.40 12.44 9.68
C LEU A 562 12.76 12.45 8.18
N LEU A 563 11.78 12.35 7.28
CA LEU A 563 12.01 12.35 5.82
C LEU A 563 11.87 13.72 5.16
N HIS A 564 11.26 14.70 5.83
CA HIS A 564 11.10 16.04 5.29
C HIS A 564 12.46 16.77 5.15
N GLY A 565 12.63 17.48 4.03
CA GLY A 565 13.82 18.28 3.73
C GLY A 565 13.81 19.63 4.44
N TRP A 566 13.85 19.61 5.78
CA TRP A 566 13.85 20.82 6.60
C TRP A 566 14.96 21.79 6.19
N GLY A 567 14.62 23.08 6.10
CA GLY A 567 15.55 24.14 5.66
C GLY A 567 15.64 24.33 4.14
N MET A 568 14.97 23.52 3.31
CA MET A 568 14.90 23.74 1.86
C MET A 568 13.90 24.83 1.45
N ASP A 569 12.84 25.01 2.24
CA ASP A 569 11.81 26.01 1.99
C ASP A 569 11.24 26.53 3.31
N PRO A 570 11.73 27.69 3.81
CA PRO A 570 11.30 28.26 5.09
C PRO A 570 9.81 28.62 5.18
N ASP A 571 9.11 28.74 4.05
CA ASP A 571 7.67 29.02 4.04
C ASP A 571 6.88 27.72 4.21
N LEU A 572 7.30 26.65 3.53
CA LEU A 572 6.73 25.31 3.72
C LEU A 572 7.04 24.76 5.11
N ASP A 573 8.27 24.92 5.62
CA ASP A 573 8.67 24.57 6.99
C ASP A 573 7.66 25.11 8.03
N ARG A 574 7.24 26.38 7.89
CA ARG A 574 6.24 27.01 8.78
C ARG A 574 4.84 26.43 8.63
N VAL A 575 4.46 25.95 7.45
CA VAL A 575 3.20 25.24 7.21
C VAL A 575 3.26 23.83 7.81
N CYS A 576 4.40 23.15 7.68
CA CYS A 576 4.68 21.84 8.26
C CYS A 576 4.55 21.86 9.79
N GLU A 577 5.21 22.80 10.46
CA GLU A 577 5.08 22.99 11.91
C GLU A 577 3.66 23.45 12.32
N GLY A 578 3.17 24.52 11.70
CA GLY A 578 2.01 25.26 12.22
C GLY A 578 0.62 24.71 11.83
N LYS A 579 0.51 24.05 10.67
CA LYS A 579 -0.76 23.50 10.12
C LYS A 579 -0.78 21.98 10.03
N LEU A 580 0.34 21.35 9.67
CA LEU A 580 0.44 19.90 9.53
C LEU A 580 0.86 19.21 10.85
N GLY A 581 1.59 19.91 11.73
CA GLY A 581 2.07 19.38 13.00
C GLY A 581 3.31 18.48 12.89
N LEU A 582 4.10 18.62 11.82
CA LEU A 582 5.39 17.94 11.71
C LEU A 582 6.41 18.55 12.68
N LEU A 583 7.34 17.71 13.16
CA LEU A 583 8.35 18.08 14.15
C LEU A 583 9.75 18.08 13.52
N ARG A 584 10.64 18.97 13.96
CA ARG A 584 12.01 19.02 13.43
C ARG A 584 12.89 17.93 14.04
N PRO A 585 13.72 17.22 13.26
CA PRO A 585 14.73 16.33 13.80
C PRO A 585 15.78 17.11 14.61
N MET A 586 16.21 16.50 15.73
CA MET A 586 17.25 17.03 16.61
C MET A 586 18.64 16.62 16.15
N VAL A 587 18.79 15.37 15.71
CA VAL A 587 20.03 14.77 15.18
C VAL A 587 19.90 14.55 13.68
N PRO A 588 21.01 14.55 12.92
CA PRO A 588 21.01 13.93 11.60
C PRO A 588 20.57 12.47 11.74
N VAL A 589 19.84 11.94 10.76
CA VAL A 589 19.34 10.55 10.79
C VAL A 589 19.70 9.85 9.49
N SER A 590 20.40 8.72 9.60
CA SER A 590 20.78 7.91 8.44
C SER A 590 19.81 6.74 8.24
N PHE A 591 19.40 6.57 6.98
CA PHE A 591 18.49 5.51 6.55
C PHE A 591 19.25 4.44 5.77
N GLY A 592 18.83 3.19 5.92
CA GLY A 592 19.24 2.03 5.14
C GLY A 592 18.05 1.37 4.42
N VAL A 593 18.33 0.52 3.44
CA VAL A 593 17.31 -0.25 2.72
C VAL A 593 17.63 -1.75 2.78
N LEU A 594 16.72 -2.54 3.35
CA LEU A 594 16.84 -4.00 3.34
C LEU A 594 16.28 -4.59 2.03
N SER A 595 17.17 -5.15 1.21
CA SER A 595 16.94 -5.44 -0.21
C SER A 595 15.86 -6.48 -0.53
N LYS A 596 15.47 -7.34 0.42
CA LYS A 596 14.43 -8.38 0.22
C LYS A 596 13.03 -7.97 0.67
N GLY A 597 12.91 -7.07 1.65
CA GLY A 597 11.63 -6.64 2.23
C GLY A 597 11.10 -5.31 1.70
N GLY A 598 12.00 -4.39 1.32
CA GLY A 598 11.62 -3.02 0.96
C GLY A 598 11.39 -2.10 2.17
N TYR A 599 11.57 -2.60 3.39
CA TYR A 599 11.57 -1.80 4.61
C TYR A 599 12.69 -0.75 4.60
N MET A 600 12.35 0.45 5.07
CA MET A 600 13.34 1.47 5.41
C MET A 600 13.78 1.26 6.86
N SER A 601 15.09 1.10 7.06
CA SER A 601 15.69 0.89 8.38
C SER A 601 16.39 2.17 8.86
N LEU A 602 16.12 2.61 10.09
CA LEU A 602 16.84 3.71 10.72
C LEU A 602 18.07 3.16 11.47
N LEU A 603 19.24 3.78 11.27
CA LEU A 603 20.45 3.47 12.03
C LEU A 603 21.14 4.77 12.47
N LEU A 604 21.39 4.86 13.77
CA LEU A 604 22.38 5.76 14.39
C LEU A 604 23.61 4.91 14.76
N PRO A 605 24.85 5.45 14.76
CA PRO A 605 25.26 6.83 14.47
C PRO A 605 25.13 7.27 13.01
N THR A 606 25.14 8.58 12.77
CA THR A 606 25.31 9.14 11.42
C THR A 606 26.77 9.50 11.13
N TRP A 607 27.30 9.01 10.01
CA TRP A 607 28.71 9.10 9.59
C TRP A 607 29.28 10.53 9.37
N GLN A 608 28.47 11.58 9.41
CA GLN A 608 28.85 12.90 8.89
C GLN A 608 29.30 13.91 9.96
N ILE A 609 30.58 13.81 10.35
CA ILE A 609 31.27 14.75 11.25
C ILE A 609 31.79 16.00 10.49
N GLN A 610 31.84 15.98 9.16
CA GLN A 610 32.53 16.99 8.33
C GLN A 610 31.62 17.96 7.54
N LEU A 611 30.31 18.05 7.85
CA LEU A 611 29.50 19.16 7.30
C LEU A 611 29.79 20.46 8.04
N GLN A 612 30.33 21.45 7.33
CA GLN A 612 30.31 22.83 7.81
C GLN A 612 28.92 23.43 7.53
N PRO A 613 28.23 24.00 8.54
CA PRO A 613 27.00 24.74 8.29
C PRO A 613 27.33 25.99 7.48
N ALA A 614 26.58 26.24 6.41
CA ALA A 614 26.65 27.50 5.68
C ALA A 614 26.17 28.65 6.58
N GLY A 615 26.52 29.89 6.23
CA GLY A 615 26.11 31.10 6.94
C GLY A 615 24.62 31.45 6.75
N GLU A 616 23.74 30.55 7.15
CA GLU A 616 22.28 30.69 7.06
C GLU A 616 21.73 31.61 8.17
N PRO A 617 20.61 32.31 7.93
CA PRO A 617 19.95 33.12 8.95
C PRO A 617 19.43 32.27 10.10
N ALA A 618 19.47 32.84 11.31
CA ALA A 618 19.03 32.15 12.53
C ALA A 618 17.52 31.90 12.53
N THR A 619 17.10 30.66 12.83
CA THR A 619 15.67 30.30 12.92
C THR A 619 15.05 30.72 14.26
N GLN A 620 13.71 30.73 14.35
CA GLN A 620 13.02 30.93 15.64
C GLN A 620 13.27 29.80 16.64
N LEU A 621 13.69 28.62 16.18
CA LEU A 621 14.04 27.49 17.03
C LEU A 621 15.42 27.68 17.67
N GLU A 622 16.41 28.19 16.93
CA GLU A 622 17.75 28.51 17.46
C GLU A 622 17.68 29.49 18.65
N GLN A 623 16.70 30.39 18.68
CA GLN A 623 16.51 31.34 19.78
C GLN A 623 15.94 30.71 21.07
N ARG A 624 15.42 29.47 20.99
CA ARG A 624 14.80 28.75 22.12
C ARG A 624 15.65 27.59 22.63
N LEU A 625 16.68 27.19 21.90
CA LEU A 625 17.54 26.06 22.25
C LEU A 625 18.74 26.48 23.11
N PRO A 626 19.19 25.62 24.04
CA PRO A 626 20.51 25.73 24.67
C PRO A 626 21.63 25.82 23.62
N VAL A 627 22.71 26.53 23.95
CA VAL A 627 23.84 26.83 23.05
C VAL A 627 24.47 25.54 22.49
N GLU A 628 24.49 24.49 23.30
CA GLU A 628 24.98 23.15 23.00
C GLU A 628 24.18 22.49 21.86
N LEU A 629 22.86 22.69 21.83
CA LEU A 629 21.93 22.13 20.86
C LEU A 629 21.81 22.97 19.58
N VAL A 630 22.07 24.29 19.63
CA VAL A 630 22.07 25.16 18.43
C VAL A 630 23.05 24.66 17.36
N ARG A 631 24.23 24.16 17.76
CA ARG A 631 25.20 23.55 16.84
C ARG A 631 24.63 22.32 16.14
N GLN A 632 23.86 21.52 16.87
CA GLN A 632 23.28 20.25 16.42
C GLN A 632 22.08 20.48 15.49
N GLU A 633 21.23 21.48 15.77
CA GLU A 633 20.16 21.93 14.86
C GLU A 633 20.73 22.33 13.50
N ARG A 634 21.79 23.16 13.48
CA ARG A 634 22.42 23.63 12.24
C ARG A 634 23.01 22.50 11.41
N LEU A 635 23.64 21.52 12.05
CA LEU A 635 24.15 20.31 11.39
C LEU A 635 23.01 19.45 10.83
N THR A 636 21.93 19.28 11.60
CA THR A 636 20.77 18.48 11.20
C THR A 636 20.03 19.12 10.02
N ARG A 637 19.82 20.44 10.05
CA ARG A 637 19.25 21.20 8.93
C ARG A 637 20.10 21.12 7.66
N ALA A 638 21.42 21.29 7.77
CA ALA A 638 22.33 21.13 6.64
C ALA A 638 22.31 19.69 6.07
N PHE A 639 22.12 18.69 6.93
CA PHE A 639 21.93 17.30 6.53
C PHE A 639 20.60 17.10 5.77
N THR A 640 19.46 17.51 6.34
CA THR A 640 18.12 17.31 5.74
C THR A 640 17.93 18.08 4.44
N ALA A 641 18.50 19.28 4.33
CA ALA A 641 18.39 20.10 3.12
C ALA A 641 19.28 19.61 1.96
N ARG A 642 20.48 19.08 2.27
CA ARG A 642 21.46 18.69 1.23
C ARG A 642 21.89 17.22 1.32
N ALA A 643 22.63 16.85 2.35
CA ALA A 643 23.40 15.60 2.38
C ALA A 643 22.52 14.34 2.30
N HIS A 644 21.31 14.40 2.88
CA HIS A 644 20.28 13.36 2.82
C HIS A 644 20.04 12.83 1.40
N TRP A 645 20.11 13.72 0.39
CA TRP A 645 19.79 13.43 -1.01
C TRP A 645 21.01 13.07 -1.87
N GLU A 646 22.23 13.10 -1.29
CA GLU A 646 23.50 12.87 -1.98
C GLU A 646 24.04 11.44 -1.76
N LEU A 647 23.49 10.68 -0.80
CA LEU A 647 24.02 9.39 -0.36
C LEU A 647 23.80 8.24 -1.36
N SER A 648 22.55 7.97 -1.76
CA SER A 648 22.23 6.82 -2.61
C SER A 648 20.95 7.04 -3.41
N THR A 649 20.98 6.68 -4.70
CA THR A 649 19.80 6.74 -5.59
C THR A 649 18.67 5.83 -5.08
N THR A 650 18.99 4.69 -4.48
CA THR A 650 18.00 3.78 -3.90
C THR A 650 17.33 4.37 -2.65
N LEU A 651 18.09 5.08 -1.80
CA LEU A 651 17.53 5.74 -0.61
C LEU A 651 16.60 6.88 -1.03
N THR A 652 17.09 7.83 -1.83
CA THR A 652 16.28 8.93 -2.38
C THR A 652 15.00 8.41 -3.04
N SER A 653 15.07 7.32 -3.81
CA SER A 653 13.88 6.72 -4.44
C SER A 653 12.83 6.23 -3.45
N ASN A 654 13.23 5.61 -2.33
CA ASN A 654 12.28 5.15 -1.31
C ASN A 654 11.76 6.32 -0.47
N HIS A 655 12.60 7.31 -0.14
CA HIS A 655 12.22 8.46 0.67
C HIS A 655 11.17 9.32 -0.03
N LEU A 656 11.38 9.66 -1.30
CA LEU A 656 10.42 10.45 -2.08
C LEU A 656 9.13 9.68 -2.33
N LEU A 657 9.21 8.36 -2.57
CA LEU A 657 8.04 7.51 -2.69
C LEU A 657 7.22 7.50 -1.38
N ALA A 658 7.88 7.38 -0.22
CA ALA A 658 7.24 7.40 1.09
C ALA A 658 6.55 8.75 1.36
N VAL A 659 7.28 9.86 1.19
CA VAL A 659 6.79 11.20 1.47
C VAL A 659 5.62 11.57 0.55
N VAL A 660 5.72 11.34 -0.76
CA VAL A 660 4.65 11.66 -1.70
C VAL A 660 3.42 10.77 -1.49
N ALA A 661 3.61 9.45 -1.24
CA ALA A 661 2.48 8.56 -1.00
C ALA A 661 1.73 8.92 0.29
N LEU A 662 2.44 9.11 1.42
CA LEU A 662 1.84 9.47 2.70
C LEU A 662 1.20 10.86 2.68
N ALA A 663 1.81 11.84 2.00
CA ALA A 663 1.20 13.17 1.84
C ALA A 663 -0.10 13.10 1.02
N ASN A 664 -0.15 12.29 -0.04
CA ASN A 664 -1.37 12.07 -0.81
C ASN A 664 -2.45 11.34 0.03
N THR A 665 -2.05 10.36 0.86
CA THR A 665 -2.96 9.68 1.80
C THR A 665 -3.55 10.67 2.81
N LEU A 666 -2.73 11.45 3.51
CA LEU A 666 -3.21 12.42 4.50
C LEU A 666 -4.02 13.56 3.85
N MET A 667 -3.76 13.90 2.58
CA MET A 667 -4.56 14.86 1.81
C MET A 667 -5.96 14.32 1.42
N SER A 668 -6.09 13.01 1.15
CA SER A 668 -7.39 12.41 0.84
C SER A 668 -8.26 12.27 2.09
N MET A 669 -7.63 11.91 3.23
CA MET A 669 -8.28 11.79 4.54
C MET A 669 -9.00 13.08 5.00
N ASN A 670 -10.03 12.90 5.82
CA ASN A 670 -10.74 13.97 6.50
C ASN A 670 -9.94 14.47 7.70
N ASN A 671 -9.51 15.74 7.64
CA ASN A 671 -8.86 16.47 8.75
C ASN A 671 -7.57 15.82 9.29
N ALA A 672 -6.81 15.12 8.45
CA ALA A 672 -5.50 14.63 8.84
C ALA A 672 -4.52 15.79 9.09
N THR A 673 -4.28 16.08 10.36
CA THR A 673 -3.23 16.96 10.88
C THR A 673 -2.72 16.35 12.19
N PHE A 674 -1.43 16.52 12.46
CA PHE A 674 -0.82 16.11 13.72
C PHE A 674 -0.92 17.21 14.81
N VAL A 675 -1.53 18.36 14.50
CA VAL A 675 -1.82 19.42 15.48
C VAL A 675 -2.92 18.95 16.44
N PRO A 676 -2.71 18.94 17.76
CA PRO A 676 -3.71 18.50 18.73
C PRO A 676 -5.01 19.28 18.63
N GLU A 677 -6.15 18.58 18.76
CA GLU A 677 -7.48 19.17 18.64
C GLU A 677 -7.72 20.31 19.65
N GLN A 678 -7.20 20.21 20.87
CA GLN A 678 -7.29 21.29 21.86
C GLN A 678 -6.60 22.57 21.37
N GLU A 679 -5.45 22.46 20.70
CA GLU A 679 -4.74 23.62 20.15
C GLU A 679 -5.46 24.19 18.92
N ARG A 680 -6.03 23.32 18.08
CA ARG A 680 -6.90 23.70 16.96
C ARG A 680 -8.10 24.50 17.45
N ASN A 681 -8.81 23.99 18.46
CA ASN A 681 -10.00 24.63 19.02
C ASN A 681 -9.65 25.95 19.73
N ARG A 682 -8.50 26.03 20.41
CA ARG A 682 -7.99 27.28 21.00
C ARG A 682 -7.59 28.34 19.94
N LYS A 683 -7.14 27.90 18.75
CA LYS A 683 -6.88 28.79 17.61
C LYS A 683 -8.18 29.34 16.99
N MET A 684 -9.27 28.58 17.01
CA MET A 684 -10.62 29.06 16.62
C MET A 684 -11.20 30.02 17.68
N HIS A 685 -11.10 29.70 18.97
CA HIS A 685 -11.71 30.46 20.06
C HIS A 685 -10.90 31.69 20.53
N ARG A 686 -10.16 32.37 19.64
CA ARG A 686 -9.62 33.71 19.97
C ARG A 686 -10.77 34.71 19.93
N PRO A 687 -11.20 35.32 21.06
CA PRO A 687 -12.35 36.19 21.05
C PRO A 687 -12.00 37.51 20.35
N GLY A 688 -12.40 37.62 19.09
CA GLY A 688 -12.57 38.91 18.43
C GLY A 688 -13.61 39.72 19.22
N ASN A 689 -13.26 40.93 19.63
CA ASN A 689 -14.07 41.74 20.54
C ASN A 689 -15.35 42.27 19.86
N ARG A 690 -16.38 41.42 19.74
CA ARG A 690 -17.71 41.75 19.17
C ARG A 690 -18.82 41.11 19.99
N ALA A 691 -19.85 41.90 20.28
CA ALA A 691 -20.97 41.52 21.13
C ALA A 691 -22.04 40.71 20.39
N ALA A 692 -22.71 39.83 21.14
CA ALA A 692 -24.05 39.26 20.89
C ALA A 692 -24.37 38.90 19.42
N VAL A 693 -23.86 37.75 18.96
CA VAL A 693 -24.31 37.10 17.71
C VAL A 693 -25.35 36.01 18.04
N SER A 694 -26.35 35.85 17.18
CA SER A 694 -27.38 34.80 17.29
C SER A 694 -26.78 33.40 17.15
N TRP A 695 -27.21 32.46 17.99
CA TRP A 695 -26.65 31.09 18.06
C TRP A 695 -26.58 30.39 16.70
N ASN A 696 -27.67 30.38 15.92
CA ASN A 696 -27.69 29.75 14.59
C ASN A 696 -26.67 30.36 13.62
N LYS A 697 -26.39 31.65 13.72
CA LYS A 697 -25.40 32.32 12.87
C LYS A 697 -23.97 32.02 13.30
N ALA A 698 -23.74 31.81 14.60
CA ALA A 698 -22.46 31.33 15.10
C ALA A 698 -22.17 29.89 14.70
N GLU A 699 -23.19 29.03 14.52
CA GLU A 699 -23.03 27.69 13.98
C GLU A 699 -22.61 27.73 12.49
N GLU A 700 -23.31 28.49 11.64
CA GLU A 700 -22.93 28.69 10.23
C GLU A 700 -21.52 29.30 10.07
N GLU A 701 -21.19 30.35 10.83
CA GLU A 701 -19.84 30.96 10.81
C GLU A 701 -18.75 29.97 11.28
N ASN A 702 -19.05 29.06 12.21
CA ASN A 702 -18.11 28.02 12.65
C ASN A 702 -17.90 26.92 11.60
N GLU A 703 -18.95 26.51 10.86
CA GLU A 703 -18.81 25.56 9.75
C GLU A 703 -17.98 26.15 8.60
N GLU A 704 -18.17 27.43 8.25
CA GLU A 704 -17.33 28.12 7.26
C GLU A 704 -15.85 28.16 7.70
N ILE A 705 -15.56 28.51 8.96
CA ILE A 705 -14.19 28.53 9.50
C ILE A 705 -13.55 27.13 9.42
N TYR A 706 -14.30 26.07 9.74
CA TYR A 706 -13.84 24.69 9.71
C TYR A 706 -13.52 24.21 8.28
N THR A 707 -14.39 24.49 7.30
CA THR A 707 -14.13 24.13 5.89
C THR A 707 -12.92 24.87 5.32
N VAL A 708 -12.74 26.16 5.64
CA VAL A 708 -11.55 26.93 5.26
C VAL A 708 -10.28 26.35 5.90
N GLN A 709 -10.34 25.94 7.18
CA GLN A 709 -9.19 25.30 7.84
C GLN A 709 -8.85 23.95 7.19
N GLN A 710 -9.84 23.12 6.89
CA GLN A 710 -9.66 21.85 6.19
C GLN A 710 -9.02 22.03 4.81
N ALA A 711 -9.46 23.02 4.03
CA ALA A 711 -8.87 23.36 2.73
C ALA A 711 -7.39 23.76 2.87
N GLN A 712 -7.04 24.56 3.89
CA GLN A 712 -5.65 24.94 4.15
C GLN A 712 -4.75 23.79 4.59
N ILE A 713 -5.28 22.78 5.30
CA ILE A 713 -4.54 21.56 5.66
C ILE A 713 -4.26 20.73 4.40
N LYS A 714 -5.28 20.51 3.55
CA LYS A 714 -5.11 19.80 2.27
C LYS A 714 -4.13 20.52 1.34
N GLN A 715 -4.15 21.85 1.30
CA GLN A 715 -3.15 22.66 0.60
C GLN A 715 -1.72 22.43 1.15
N GLY A 716 -1.55 22.33 2.47
CA GLY A 716 -0.26 22.05 3.09
C GLY A 716 0.32 20.69 2.67
N TRP A 717 -0.50 19.63 2.67
CA TRP A 717 -0.09 18.31 2.17
C TRP A 717 0.26 18.34 0.68
N SER A 718 -0.52 19.06 -0.14
CA SER A 718 -0.26 19.24 -1.56
C SER A 718 1.08 19.96 -1.83
N LEU A 719 1.41 21.00 -1.05
CA LEU A 719 2.69 21.70 -1.15
C LEU A 719 3.87 20.79 -0.78
N LEU A 720 3.72 19.98 0.28
CA LEU A 720 4.73 19.02 0.70
C LEU A 720 4.98 17.93 -0.35
N ALA A 721 3.92 17.35 -0.93
CA ALA A 721 4.04 16.42 -2.04
C ALA A 721 4.70 17.08 -3.27
N THR A 722 4.34 18.33 -3.58
CA THR A 722 4.87 19.08 -4.74
C THR A 722 6.36 19.41 -4.59
N LEU A 723 6.82 19.78 -3.39
CA LEU A 723 8.25 19.98 -3.12
C LEU A 723 9.02 18.70 -3.46
N HIS A 724 8.67 17.58 -2.82
CA HIS A 724 9.41 16.33 -2.94
C HIS A 724 9.29 15.67 -4.33
N CYS A 725 8.16 15.82 -5.02
CA CYS A 725 7.97 15.26 -6.35
C CYS A 725 8.62 16.11 -7.47
N VAL A 726 8.48 17.45 -7.40
CA VAL A 726 8.77 18.35 -8.53
C VAL A 726 9.92 19.31 -8.25
N LEU A 727 9.92 20.02 -7.12
CA LEU A 727 10.81 21.17 -6.89
C LEU A 727 12.15 20.82 -6.21
N LEU A 728 12.24 19.64 -5.58
CA LEU A 728 13.39 19.21 -4.78
C LEU A 728 14.73 19.28 -5.53
N PRO A 729 14.89 18.77 -6.77
CA PRO A 729 16.21 18.75 -7.42
C PRO A 729 16.72 20.16 -7.72
N ASP A 730 15.83 21.08 -8.06
CA ASP A 730 16.17 22.48 -8.39
C ASP A 730 16.53 23.26 -7.12
N LYS A 731 15.85 23.00 -6.01
CA LYS A 731 16.17 23.54 -4.68
C LYS A 731 17.52 23.03 -4.16
N VAL A 732 17.81 21.73 -4.25
CA VAL A 732 19.13 21.15 -3.89
C VAL A 732 20.22 21.71 -4.80
N ALA A 733 19.93 21.94 -6.08
CA ALA A 733 20.86 22.56 -7.02
C ALA A 733 21.23 24.00 -6.62
N ALA A 734 20.24 24.81 -6.21
CA ALA A 734 20.44 26.19 -5.76
C ALA A 734 21.33 26.29 -4.50
N GLN A 735 21.28 25.30 -3.60
CA GLN A 735 22.13 25.22 -2.40
C GLN A 735 23.51 24.59 -2.65
N GLY A 736 23.95 24.49 -3.91
CA GLY A 736 25.27 23.97 -4.30
C GLY A 736 25.37 22.45 -4.46
N GLY A 737 24.30 21.68 -4.18
CA GLY A 737 24.24 20.21 -4.34
C GLY A 737 23.96 19.72 -5.76
N SER A 738 24.00 20.61 -6.77
CA SER A 738 23.53 20.33 -8.14
C SER A 738 24.22 19.15 -8.83
N LYS A 739 25.51 18.90 -8.53
CA LYS A 739 26.30 17.83 -9.15
C LYS A 739 26.27 16.51 -8.36
N THR A 740 25.70 16.53 -7.15
CA THR A 740 25.78 15.44 -6.16
C THR A 740 24.44 14.78 -5.87
N PHE A 741 23.31 15.47 -6.11
CA PHE A 741 21.96 14.94 -5.96
C PHE A 741 21.75 13.59 -6.65
N LYS A 742 21.34 12.57 -5.89
CA LYS A 742 21.10 11.21 -6.37
C LYS A 742 19.66 11.06 -6.83
N ARG A 743 19.43 11.24 -8.13
CA ARG A 743 18.11 11.13 -8.77
C ARG A 743 17.41 9.80 -8.49
N PRO A 744 16.06 9.78 -8.47
CA PRO A 744 15.26 8.56 -8.37
C PRO A 744 15.59 7.54 -9.46
N GLN A 745 15.51 6.25 -9.10
CA GLN A 745 15.71 5.15 -10.02
C GLN A 745 14.45 4.93 -10.87
N VAL A 746 14.51 5.36 -12.13
CA VAL A 746 13.46 5.18 -13.15
C VAL A 746 12.95 3.74 -13.20
N GLU A 747 13.83 2.73 -13.11
CA GLU A 747 13.46 1.31 -13.05
C GLU A 747 12.61 0.94 -11.83
N MET A 748 12.91 1.52 -10.67
CA MET A 748 12.21 1.24 -9.43
C MET A 748 10.81 1.85 -9.50
N MET A 749 10.69 3.07 -10.00
CA MET A 749 9.39 3.73 -10.20
C MET A 749 8.55 2.98 -11.25
N ALA A 750 9.13 2.53 -12.36
CA ALA A 750 8.43 1.70 -13.37
C ALA A 750 7.94 0.35 -12.79
N ARG A 751 8.66 -0.24 -11.82
CA ARG A 751 8.16 -1.43 -11.08
C ARG A 751 7.04 -1.08 -10.09
N ARG A 752 7.12 0.08 -9.43
CA ARG A 752 6.07 0.58 -8.52
C ARG A 752 4.85 1.17 -9.26
N TRP A 753 4.92 1.43 -10.56
CA TRP A 753 3.73 1.67 -11.41
C TRP A 753 2.71 0.50 -11.35
N GLN A 754 3.21 -0.70 -11.06
CA GLN A 754 2.43 -1.93 -10.90
C GLN A 754 2.14 -2.26 -9.42
N HIS A 755 2.11 -1.27 -8.52
CA HIS A 755 1.86 -1.54 -7.10
C HIS A 755 0.43 -1.96 -6.80
N GLN A 756 0.23 -2.64 -5.65
CA GLN A 756 -1.09 -3.05 -5.18
C GLN A 756 -1.78 -1.93 -4.40
N CYS A 757 -1.10 -1.34 -3.41
CA CYS A 757 -1.53 -0.06 -2.82
C CYS A 757 -1.55 1.06 -3.88
N LEU A 758 -2.68 1.80 -3.93
CA LEU A 758 -3.00 2.84 -4.91
C LEU A 758 -2.09 4.07 -4.74
N GLU A 759 -1.89 4.50 -3.51
CA GLU A 759 -1.20 5.74 -3.13
C GLU A 759 0.29 5.63 -3.46
N VAL A 760 0.89 4.46 -3.19
CA VAL A 760 2.27 4.13 -3.61
C VAL A 760 2.40 4.07 -5.13
N ARG A 761 1.37 3.56 -5.84
CA ARG A 761 1.35 3.57 -7.31
C ARG A 761 1.26 4.99 -7.85
N GLU A 762 0.31 5.81 -7.40
CA GLU A 762 0.13 7.20 -7.85
C GLU A 762 1.38 8.06 -7.57
N ALA A 763 2.00 7.89 -6.39
CA ALA A 763 3.29 8.53 -6.07
C ALA A 763 4.41 8.09 -7.03
N ALA A 764 4.53 6.79 -7.33
CA ALA A 764 5.51 6.28 -8.29
C ALA A 764 5.22 6.75 -9.73
N GLN A 765 3.95 6.92 -10.11
CA GLN A 765 3.55 7.49 -11.40
C GLN A 765 4.02 8.95 -11.51
N ALA A 766 3.69 9.78 -10.52
CA ALA A 766 4.08 11.19 -10.50
C ALA A 766 5.61 11.38 -10.52
N LEU A 767 6.34 10.62 -9.69
CA LEU A 767 7.81 10.66 -9.65
C LEU A 767 8.45 10.20 -10.96
N LEU A 768 7.93 9.14 -11.61
CA LEU A 768 8.44 8.67 -12.89
C LEU A 768 8.24 9.72 -14.00
N LEU A 769 7.05 10.33 -14.08
CA LEU A 769 6.75 11.35 -15.08
C LEU A 769 7.59 12.62 -14.88
N ALA A 770 7.78 13.05 -13.62
CA ALA A 770 8.64 14.18 -13.28
C ALA A 770 10.10 13.94 -13.71
N GLU A 771 10.69 12.78 -13.40
CA GLU A 771 12.06 12.47 -13.83
C GLU A 771 12.19 12.31 -15.35
N LEU A 772 11.27 11.59 -16.00
CA LEU A 772 11.28 11.44 -17.47
C LEU A 772 11.14 12.80 -18.18
N GLY A 773 10.35 13.72 -17.63
CA GLY A 773 10.28 15.11 -18.07
C GLY A 773 11.64 15.80 -17.98
N ARG A 774 12.26 15.82 -16.77
CA ARG A 774 13.56 16.46 -16.50
C ARG A 774 14.74 15.85 -17.27
N MET A 775 14.67 14.59 -17.72
CA MET A 775 15.73 13.96 -18.53
C MET A 775 15.84 14.51 -19.96
N GLY A 776 14.79 15.18 -20.45
CA GLY A 776 14.72 15.69 -21.81
C GLY A 776 14.74 14.60 -22.90
N PRO A 777 14.59 14.98 -24.19
CA PRO A 777 14.45 14.02 -25.28
C PRO A 777 15.69 13.14 -25.48
N LYS A 778 16.90 13.67 -25.27
CA LYS A 778 18.15 12.89 -25.38
C LYS A 778 18.24 11.78 -24.30
N GLY A 779 17.93 12.10 -23.05
CA GLY A 779 17.93 11.13 -21.96
C GLY A 779 16.83 10.08 -22.12
N ARG A 780 15.63 10.49 -22.58
CA ARG A 780 14.54 9.56 -22.91
C ARG A 780 14.93 8.60 -24.05
N LYS A 781 15.62 9.08 -25.10
CA LYS A 781 16.12 8.19 -26.17
C LYS A 781 17.12 7.15 -25.64
N ALA A 782 18.11 7.56 -24.85
CA ALA A 782 19.08 6.61 -24.27
C ALA A 782 18.41 5.52 -23.39
N LEU A 783 17.35 5.87 -22.64
CA LEU A 783 16.53 4.88 -21.94
C LEU A 783 15.83 3.92 -22.91
N VAL A 784 15.18 4.45 -23.95
CA VAL A 784 14.52 3.63 -24.98
C VAL A 784 15.49 2.65 -25.61
N ASP A 785 16.66 3.11 -26.03
CA ASP A 785 17.68 2.28 -26.68
C ASP A 785 18.13 1.15 -25.73
N SER A 786 18.41 1.47 -24.46
CA SER A 786 18.84 0.48 -23.45
C SER A 786 17.76 -0.54 -23.03
N TRP A 787 16.47 -0.18 -23.07
CA TRP A 787 15.37 -1.05 -22.62
C TRP A 787 14.63 -1.77 -23.75
N SER A 788 14.74 -1.30 -25.00
CA SER A 788 14.10 -1.91 -26.18
C SER A 788 14.47 -3.39 -26.37
N GLN A 789 15.73 -3.75 -26.12
CA GLN A 789 16.23 -5.13 -26.16
C GLN A 789 15.53 -6.11 -25.19
N TYR A 790 14.87 -5.60 -24.15
CA TYR A 790 14.15 -6.41 -23.17
C TYR A 790 12.63 -6.46 -23.45
N LEU A 791 12.14 -5.84 -24.52
CA LEU A 791 10.73 -5.91 -24.90
C LEU A 791 10.41 -7.31 -25.49
N PRO A 792 9.39 -8.01 -24.96
CA PRO A 792 9.01 -9.32 -25.49
C PRO A 792 8.51 -9.25 -26.94
N MET A 793 9.06 -10.11 -27.80
CA MET A 793 8.63 -10.30 -29.18
C MET A 793 7.35 -11.15 -29.22
N TYR A 794 6.18 -10.51 -29.27
CA TYR A 794 4.92 -11.19 -29.58
C TYR A 794 4.68 -11.18 -31.09
N SER A 795 4.70 -12.36 -31.72
CA SER A 795 4.35 -12.52 -33.14
C SER A 795 2.83 -12.61 -33.31
N THR A 796 2.31 -12.12 -34.44
CA THR A 796 0.86 -12.11 -34.73
C THR A 796 0.31 -13.47 -35.22
N LEU A 797 1.04 -14.58 -34.98
CA LEU A 797 0.77 -15.90 -35.57
C LEU A 797 1.03 -17.07 -34.61
N GLU A 798 0.54 -17.00 -33.38
CA GLU A 798 0.24 -18.21 -32.60
C GLU A 798 -1.28 -18.30 -32.32
N PRO A 799 -2.00 -19.19 -33.01
CA PRO A 799 -3.36 -19.57 -32.65
C PRO A 799 -3.38 -20.47 -31.41
N ILE A 800 -4.51 -20.44 -30.70
CA ILE A 800 -4.78 -21.30 -29.54
C ILE A 800 -4.83 -22.77 -29.95
N ALA A 801 -3.89 -23.59 -29.46
CA ALA A 801 -3.98 -25.05 -29.43
C ALA A 801 -3.18 -25.60 -28.24
N PRO A 802 -3.65 -26.66 -27.55
CA PRO A 802 -2.85 -27.34 -26.54
C PRO A 802 -1.73 -28.12 -27.23
N GLN A 803 -0.47 -27.85 -26.88
CA GLN A 803 0.64 -28.68 -27.36
C GLN A 803 0.51 -30.10 -26.79
N PRO A 804 0.66 -31.15 -27.62
CA PRO A 804 0.75 -32.52 -27.13
C PRO A 804 2.02 -32.70 -26.29
N GLN A 805 1.96 -33.64 -25.35
CA GLN A 805 3.10 -34.00 -24.51
C GLN A 805 4.28 -34.47 -25.37
N ASN A 806 5.43 -33.79 -25.26
CA ASN A 806 6.67 -34.28 -25.85
C ASN A 806 7.08 -35.59 -25.15
N GLN A 807 6.87 -36.70 -25.85
CA GLN A 807 7.36 -38.01 -25.43
C GLN A 807 8.90 -38.03 -25.54
N SER A 808 9.55 -38.59 -24.51
CA SER A 808 10.99 -38.85 -24.52
C SER A 808 11.35 -39.92 -25.57
N PRO A 809 12.44 -39.74 -26.36
CA PRO A 809 12.92 -40.82 -27.22
C PRO A 809 13.51 -41.98 -26.38
N PRO A 810 13.43 -43.23 -26.85
CA PRO A 810 13.96 -44.39 -26.14
C PRO A 810 15.50 -44.45 -26.19
N PRO A 811 16.16 -45.11 -25.22
CA PRO A 811 17.61 -45.20 -25.17
C PRO A 811 18.18 -46.30 -26.06
N GLY A 812 19.17 -45.98 -26.89
CA GLY A 812 20.03 -46.99 -27.53
C GLY A 812 20.75 -46.56 -28.82
N SER A 813 22.01 -47.01 -28.95
CA SER A 813 22.88 -46.93 -30.16
C SER A 813 23.57 -45.56 -30.42
N PRO A 814 24.77 -45.53 -31.04
CA PRO A 814 25.89 -44.76 -30.48
C PRO A 814 26.42 -43.59 -31.34
N VAL A 815 27.21 -42.72 -30.70
CA VAL A 815 27.91 -41.58 -31.32
C VAL A 815 29.30 -42.02 -31.83
N PRO A 816 29.67 -41.77 -33.10
CA PRO A 816 31.04 -41.96 -33.59
C PRO A 816 31.95 -40.76 -33.27
N PRO A 817 33.28 -40.94 -33.16
CA PRO A 817 34.18 -39.94 -32.59
C PRO A 817 34.87 -39.03 -33.63
N GLY A 818 35.05 -37.76 -33.24
CA GLY A 818 36.30 -36.98 -33.37
C GLY A 818 36.83 -36.58 -34.75
N GLU A 819 37.02 -35.28 -34.94
CA GLU A 819 38.20 -34.72 -35.63
C GLU A 819 38.49 -33.31 -35.06
N ALA A 820 39.73 -32.81 -35.20
CA ALA A 820 40.34 -31.94 -34.19
C ALA A 820 41.04 -30.66 -34.70
N GLN A 821 41.02 -29.63 -33.84
CA GLN A 821 42.04 -28.56 -33.70
C GLN A 821 42.26 -27.57 -34.87
N PRO A 822 42.99 -26.44 -34.69
CA PRO A 822 43.67 -25.94 -33.47
C PRO A 822 43.22 -24.55 -32.98
N GLU A 823 43.89 -24.09 -31.93
CA GLU A 823 43.86 -22.75 -31.34
C GLU A 823 44.63 -21.72 -32.19
N GLU A 824 44.23 -20.45 -32.16
CA GLU A 824 45.12 -19.29 -32.34
C GLU A 824 44.76 -18.22 -31.29
N GLU A 825 45.79 -17.50 -30.82
CA GLU A 825 45.78 -16.69 -29.59
C GLU A 825 45.33 -15.23 -29.82
N ASP A 826 45.20 -14.49 -28.72
CA ASP A 826 44.87 -13.06 -28.68
C ASP A 826 45.92 -12.18 -29.40
N GLU A 827 45.46 -11.12 -30.08
CA GLU A 827 45.86 -9.71 -29.84
C GLU A 827 45.34 -8.78 -30.97
N GLU A 828 44.46 -7.83 -30.64
CA GLU A 828 44.54 -6.42 -31.09
C GLU A 828 43.38 -5.59 -30.46
N GLU A 829 43.71 -4.81 -29.42
CA GLU A 829 42.84 -3.74 -28.91
C GLU A 829 43.02 -2.46 -29.74
N GLU A 830 42.03 -2.08 -30.56
CA GLU A 830 41.88 -0.69 -31.03
C GLU A 830 40.62 -0.01 -30.46
N LEU A 831 40.86 0.77 -29.40
CA LEU A 831 40.25 2.07 -29.08
C LEU A 831 38.85 2.37 -29.65
N ALA A 832 37.81 2.08 -28.86
CA ALA A 832 36.51 2.74 -28.97
C ALA A 832 35.98 3.14 -27.58
N GLU A 833 35.69 4.42 -27.38
CA GLU A 833 35.30 5.00 -26.08
C GLU A 833 33.90 4.58 -25.61
N ASP A 834 33.79 4.33 -24.30
CA ASP A 834 32.61 4.45 -23.43
C ASP A 834 31.20 4.22 -24.02
N ILE A 835 30.78 2.94 -24.07
CA ILE A 835 29.36 2.56 -23.88
C ILE A 835 29.28 1.42 -22.86
N PRO A 836 28.50 1.54 -21.77
CA PRO A 836 28.33 0.45 -20.81
C PRO A 836 27.51 -0.69 -21.43
N THR A 837 28.19 -1.73 -21.92
CA THR A 837 27.55 -2.93 -22.47
C THR A 837 26.74 -3.63 -21.38
N ALA A 838 25.43 -3.76 -21.61
CA ALA A 838 24.50 -4.28 -20.61
C ALA A 838 24.80 -5.75 -20.28
N ARG A 839 25.11 -6.05 -19.02
CA ARG A 839 25.30 -7.43 -18.53
C ARG A 839 24.10 -8.30 -18.94
N LYS A 840 24.38 -9.41 -19.64
CA LYS A 840 23.40 -10.47 -19.93
C LYS A 840 22.76 -10.93 -18.60
N PRO A 841 21.43 -11.14 -18.54
CA PRO A 841 20.75 -11.49 -17.29
C PRO A 841 21.24 -12.84 -16.76
N SER A 842 21.47 -12.91 -15.45
CA SER A 842 22.05 -14.09 -14.78
C SER A 842 21.05 -15.24 -14.60
N SER A 843 19.75 -14.98 -14.77
CA SER A 843 18.70 -15.98 -14.62
C SER A 843 17.44 -15.66 -15.43
N VAL A 844 16.62 -16.68 -15.69
CA VAL A 844 15.29 -16.55 -16.31
C VAL A 844 14.36 -15.67 -15.48
N ALA A 845 14.50 -15.67 -14.14
CA ALA A 845 13.73 -14.81 -13.25
C ALA A 845 14.13 -13.33 -13.40
N GLU A 846 15.43 -13.04 -13.52
CA GLU A 846 15.93 -11.69 -13.79
C GLU A 846 15.45 -11.18 -15.17
N LEU A 847 15.52 -12.02 -16.21
CA LEU A 847 15.03 -11.69 -17.54
C LEU A 847 13.54 -11.34 -17.53
N LYS A 848 12.68 -12.14 -16.89
CA LYS A 848 11.24 -11.84 -16.75
C LYS A 848 10.98 -10.53 -16.01
N ARG A 849 11.76 -10.24 -14.96
CA ARG A 849 11.68 -8.97 -14.23
C ARG A 849 12.09 -7.78 -15.12
N LYS A 850 13.14 -7.93 -15.93
CA LYS A 850 13.56 -6.93 -16.93
C LYS A 850 12.48 -6.72 -18.00
N GLN A 851 11.93 -7.78 -18.59
CA GLN A 851 10.81 -7.71 -19.56
C GLN A 851 9.59 -6.97 -18.98
N THR A 852 9.18 -7.32 -17.76
CA THR A 852 8.06 -6.67 -17.05
C THR A 852 8.32 -5.18 -16.80
N THR A 853 9.57 -4.82 -16.50
CA THR A 853 9.98 -3.41 -16.31
C THR A 853 10.01 -2.67 -17.66
N ALA A 854 10.49 -3.33 -18.72
CA ALA A 854 10.61 -2.78 -20.08
C ALA A 854 9.24 -2.41 -20.68
N VAL A 855 8.25 -3.32 -20.60
CA VAL A 855 6.90 -3.09 -21.13
C VAL A 855 6.27 -1.85 -20.52
N VAL A 856 6.38 -1.66 -19.19
CA VAL A 856 5.85 -0.47 -18.53
C VAL A 856 6.68 0.78 -18.83
N LEU A 857 8.02 0.73 -18.75
CA LEU A 857 8.85 1.91 -18.99
C LEU A 857 8.72 2.44 -20.42
N LEU A 858 8.75 1.55 -21.41
CA LEU A 858 8.56 1.90 -22.82
C LEU A 858 7.10 2.33 -23.10
N GLY A 859 6.12 1.71 -22.43
CA GLY A 859 4.73 2.13 -22.48
C GLY A 859 4.50 3.54 -21.94
N VAL A 860 5.11 3.90 -20.79
CA VAL A 860 5.04 5.27 -20.22
C VAL A 860 5.70 6.27 -21.16
N ILE A 861 6.91 5.98 -21.66
CA ILE A 861 7.63 6.89 -22.57
C ILE A 861 6.84 7.09 -23.87
N GLY A 862 6.28 6.03 -24.45
CA GLY A 862 5.47 6.13 -25.67
C GLY A 862 4.14 6.86 -25.45
N ALA A 863 3.44 6.60 -24.33
CA ALA A 863 2.15 7.21 -24.04
C ALA A 863 2.23 8.73 -23.78
N GLU A 864 3.20 9.16 -22.97
CA GLU A 864 3.27 10.54 -22.45
C GLU A 864 4.29 11.41 -23.24
N PHE A 865 5.31 10.79 -23.85
CA PHE A 865 6.41 11.50 -24.55
C PHE A 865 6.66 11.03 -25.99
N GLY A 866 5.77 10.20 -26.58
CA GLY A 866 5.99 9.59 -27.90
C GLY A 866 6.23 10.62 -29.03
N GLN A 867 5.55 11.77 -28.96
CA GLN A 867 5.69 12.85 -29.95
C GLN A 867 7.04 13.59 -29.83
N ASP A 868 7.53 13.84 -28.62
CA ASP A 868 8.81 14.53 -28.37
C ASP A 868 10.01 13.77 -28.95
N VAL A 869 9.98 12.44 -28.88
CA VAL A 869 11.06 11.58 -29.38
C VAL A 869 11.15 11.64 -30.91
N ALA A 870 10.08 12.05 -31.60
CA ALA A 870 9.99 12.12 -33.06
C ALA A 870 10.65 13.37 -33.67
N THR A 871 10.59 14.51 -32.97
CA THR A 871 10.85 15.85 -33.58
C THR A 871 12.32 16.16 -33.82
N VAL A 872 13.25 15.39 -33.26
CA VAL A 872 14.71 15.68 -33.30
C VAL A 872 15.30 15.59 -34.71
N ASN A 873 14.71 14.80 -35.63
CA ASN A 873 15.30 14.53 -36.95
C ASN A 873 14.88 15.49 -38.08
N GLN A 874 13.85 16.34 -37.93
CA GLN A 874 13.38 17.22 -39.02
C GLN A 874 14.32 18.38 -39.40
N ARG A 875 15.49 18.51 -38.75
CA ARG A 875 16.50 19.54 -39.09
C ARG A 875 17.76 19.01 -39.78
N ARG A 876 17.80 17.74 -40.21
CA ARG A 876 18.95 17.14 -40.93
C ARG A 876 18.54 16.24 -42.12
N GLU A 877 17.62 16.69 -42.96
CA GLU A 877 17.49 16.14 -44.32
C GLU A 877 18.45 16.86 -45.28
N ASN A 878 19.74 16.50 -45.18
CA ASN A 878 20.74 16.54 -46.25
C ASN A 878 22.11 16.14 -45.68
N ASP A 879 22.30 14.87 -45.32
CA ASP A 879 23.47 14.13 -45.83
C ASP A 879 23.44 12.62 -45.56
N GLN A 880 23.94 11.87 -46.54
CA GLN A 880 24.50 10.51 -46.48
C GLN A 880 23.70 9.37 -45.82
N ARG A 881 23.08 8.54 -46.68
CA ARG A 881 22.79 7.13 -46.40
C ARG A 881 24.08 6.36 -46.06
N ARG A 882 24.28 5.98 -44.79
CA ARG A 882 25.10 4.82 -44.40
C ARG A 882 24.31 3.90 -43.47
N LYS A 883 24.53 2.59 -43.62
CA LYS A 883 23.88 1.55 -42.81
C LYS A 883 24.27 1.75 -41.34
N SER A 884 23.30 1.92 -40.44
CA SER A 884 23.53 1.84 -39.00
C SER A 884 22.40 1.05 -38.34
N SER A 885 22.75 0.18 -37.39
CA SER A 885 21.83 -0.67 -36.63
C SER A 885 21.25 0.03 -35.40
N VAL A 886 21.08 1.36 -35.47
CA VAL A 886 20.63 2.18 -34.36
C VAL A 886 19.11 2.06 -34.21
N VAL A 887 18.64 1.77 -33.00
CA VAL A 887 17.21 1.80 -32.67
C VAL A 887 16.75 3.26 -32.70
N GLU A 888 15.71 3.54 -33.48
CA GLU A 888 15.09 4.87 -33.57
C GLU A 888 13.69 4.86 -32.95
N GLY A 889 13.27 5.99 -32.35
CA GLY A 889 12.18 6.02 -31.37
C GLY A 889 10.74 6.06 -31.93
N PHE A 890 9.81 6.49 -31.08
CA PHE A 890 8.34 6.42 -31.25
C PHE A 890 7.72 7.36 -32.32
N GLY A 891 8.48 7.83 -33.30
CA GLY A 891 8.02 8.81 -34.28
C GLY A 891 7.16 8.25 -35.42
N ILE A 892 6.37 9.13 -36.04
CA ILE A 892 5.42 8.83 -37.14
C ILE A 892 6.09 8.14 -38.35
N GLY A 893 7.40 8.29 -38.52
CA GLY A 893 8.17 7.60 -39.57
C GLY A 893 8.65 6.18 -39.22
N ASN A 894 8.64 5.74 -37.95
CA ASN A 894 9.34 4.52 -37.52
C ASN A 894 8.45 3.52 -36.78
N ASN A 895 7.82 2.63 -37.56
CA ASN A 895 6.69 1.80 -37.14
C ASN A 895 6.99 0.61 -36.21
N ASN A 896 8.25 0.31 -35.86
CA ASN A 896 8.57 -0.96 -35.18
C ASN A 896 8.42 -0.90 -33.65
N LEU A 897 9.02 0.07 -32.96
CA LEU A 897 9.00 0.08 -31.48
C LEU A 897 7.59 0.37 -30.92
N ALA A 898 6.87 1.32 -31.52
CA ALA A 898 5.49 1.63 -31.13
C ALA A 898 4.57 0.41 -31.31
N ARG A 899 4.71 -0.32 -32.43
CA ARG A 899 4.00 -1.56 -32.72
C ARG A 899 4.35 -2.70 -31.76
N HIS A 900 5.62 -2.95 -31.47
CA HIS A 900 5.99 -4.00 -30.52
C HIS A 900 5.50 -3.68 -29.10
N THR A 901 5.52 -2.40 -28.70
CA THR A 901 5.02 -1.95 -27.39
C THR A 901 3.51 -2.09 -27.30
N SER A 902 2.75 -1.64 -28.31
CA SER A 902 1.29 -1.80 -28.35
C SER A 902 0.87 -3.28 -28.44
N MET A 903 1.61 -4.13 -29.17
CA MET A 903 1.40 -5.58 -29.18
C MET A 903 1.62 -6.20 -27.81
N ALA A 904 2.66 -5.81 -27.07
CA ALA A 904 2.90 -6.30 -25.71
C ALA A 904 1.80 -5.89 -24.72
N LEU A 905 1.37 -4.62 -24.76
CA LEU A 905 0.26 -4.13 -23.94
C LEU A 905 -1.06 -4.85 -24.26
N THR A 906 -1.35 -5.03 -25.56
CA THR A 906 -2.57 -5.70 -26.04
C THR A 906 -2.59 -7.19 -25.69
N HIS A 907 -1.44 -7.87 -25.82
CA HIS A 907 -1.30 -9.26 -25.41
C HIS A 907 -1.55 -9.42 -23.90
N LEU A 908 -1.04 -8.52 -23.05
CA LEU A 908 -1.33 -8.56 -21.61
C LEU A 908 -2.82 -8.36 -21.29
N LEU A 909 -3.51 -7.49 -22.02
CA LEU A 909 -4.96 -7.29 -21.89
C LEU A 909 -5.74 -8.56 -22.29
N GLN A 910 -5.44 -9.13 -23.46
CA GLN A 910 -6.21 -10.20 -24.12
C GLN A 910 -5.83 -11.63 -23.69
N ALA A 911 -4.66 -11.84 -23.10
CA ALA A 911 -4.19 -13.19 -22.76
C ALA A 911 -5.16 -13.91 -21.81
N PRO A 912 -5.46 -15.21 -22.03
CA PRO A 912 -6.30 -15.99 -21.13
C PRO A 912 -5.71 -16.02 -19.72
N HIS A 913 -6.57 -16.09 -18.71
CA HIS A 913 -6.12 -16.14 -17.32
C HIS A 913 -5.42 -17.47 -17.05
N CYS A 914 -4.28 -17.41 -16.37
CA CYS A 914 -3.55 -18.59 -15.90
C CYS A 914 -2.90 -18.30 -14.54
N THR A 915 -2.40 -19.34 -13.87
CA THR A 915 -1.71 -19.19 -12.57
C THR A 915 -0.52 -18.23 -12.62
N LYS A 916 0.10 -18.04 -13.80
CA LYS A 916 1.22 -17.13 -14.03
C LYS A 916 0.80 -15.70 -14.41
N LEU A 917 -0.43 -15.50 -14.90
CA LEU A 917 -1.00 -14.19 -15.24
C LEU A 917 -2.50 -14.16 -14.89
N PRO A 918 -2.83 -13.95 -13.60
CA PRO A 918 -4.22 -13.79 -13.15
C PRO A 918 -4.94 -12.63 -13.87
N MET A 919 -6.27 -12.75 -14.00
CA MET A 919 -7.13 -11.74 -14.65
C MET A 919 -6.98 -10.34 -14.04
N HIS A 920 -6.77 -10.26 -12.73
CA HIS A 920 -6.63 -8.98 -11.99
C HIS A 920 -5.21 -8.70 -11.51
N SER A 921 -4.21 -9.26 -12.21
CA SER A 921 -2.79 -9.02 -11.94
C SER A 921 -2.39 -7.56 -12.18
N ALA A 922 -1.45 -7.05 -11.35
CA ALA A 922 -1.04 -5.64 -11.43
C ALA A 922 -0.30 -5.30 -12.74
N LEU A 923 0.36 -6.27 -13.39
CA LEU A 923 0.91 -6.10 -14.74
C LEU A 923 -0.18 -5.88 -15.78
N ARG A 924 -1.27 -6.66 -15.75
CA ARG A 924 -2.42 -6.44 -16.65
C ARG A 924 -3.07 -5.08 -16.38
N ARG A 925 -3.16 -4.69 -15.10
CA ARG A 925 -3.67 -3.37 -14.67
C ARG A 925 -2.83 -2.21 -15.20
N ALA A 926 -1.51 -2.29 -15.13
CA ALA A 926 -0.62 -1.30 -15.72
C ALA A 926 -0.71 -1.26 -17.26
N ALA A 927 -0.88 -2.41 -17.92
CA ALA A 927 -1.11 -2.43 -19.36
C ALA A 927 -2.41 -1.70 -19.75
N ILE A 928 -3.49 -1.87 -18.99
CA ILE A 928 -4.77 -1.17 -19.17
C ILE A 928 -4.61 0.35 -19.05
N ASP A 929 -3.95 0.82 -17.98
CA ASP A 929 -3.66 2.24 -17.74
C ASP A 929 -2.86 2.87 -18.90
N LEU A 930 -1.81 2.18 -19.37
CA LEU A 930 -0.95 2.66 -20.46
C LEU A 930 -1.61 2.62 -21.84
N ILE A 931 -2.52 1.67 -22.09
CA ILE A 931 -3.38 1.67 -23.29
C ILE A 931 -4.32 2.88 -23.26
N GLY A 932 -4.90 3.18 -22.10
CA GLY A 932 -5.80 4.34 -21.91
C GLY A 932 -5.10 5.68 -22.15
N ARG A 933 -3.97 5.90 -21.46
CA ARG A 933 -3.18 7.15 -21.54
C ARG A 933 -2.61 7.39 -22.95
N GLY A 934 -2.00 6.37 -23.54
CA GLY A 934 -1.29 6.48 -24.82
C GLY A 934 -2.14 6.17 -26.05
N PHE A 935 -3.47 6.09 -25.94
CA PHE A 935 -4.33 5.54 -27.00
C PHE A 935 -4.05 6.15 -28.39
N THR A 936 -3.84 7.46 -28.48
CA THR A 936 -3.56 8.17 -29.75
C THR A 936 -2.25 7.77 -30.43
N VAL A 937 -1.28 7.24 -29.67
CA VAL A 937 0.01 6.71 -30.15
C VAL A 937 -0.12 5.24 -30.53
N TRP A 938 -0.95 4.48 -29.80
CA TRP A 938 -1.13 3.05 -30.02
C TRP A 938 -2.12 2.71 -31.14
N GLU A 939 -3.18 3.52 -31.31
CA GLU A 939 -4.35 3.28 -32.17
C GLU A 939 -4.03 2.75 -33.59
N PRO A 940 -3.01 3.25 -34.33
CA PRO A 940 -2.69 2.72 -35.66
C PRO A 940 -2.30 1.24 -35.69
N TYR A 941 -1.98 0.66 -34.53
CA TYR A 941 -1.54 -0.73 -34.36
C TYR A 941 -2.49 -1.56 -33.48
N LEU A 942 -3.62 -0.99 -33.02
CA LEU A 942 -4.58 -1.65 -32.14
C LEU A 942 -5.81 -2.16 -32.89
N ASP A 943 -6.27 -3.36 -32.53
CA ASP A 943 -7.65 -3.78 -32.79
C ASP A 943 -8.56 -3.12 -31.75
N VAL A 944 -9.04 -1.91 -32.07
CA VAL A 944 -9.85 -1.07 -31.16
C VAL A 944 -11.07 -1.81 -30.63
N SER A 945 -11.71 -2.66 -31.44
CA SER A 945 -12.86 -3.47 -31.02
C SER A 945 -12.48 -4.42 -29.88
N LYS A 946 -11.42 -5.22 -30.04
CA LYS A 946 -10.97 -6.13 -28.98
C LYS A 946 -10.47 -5.41 -27.74
N VAL A 947 -9.86 -4.24 -27.87
CA VAL A 947 -9.44 -3.42 -26.72
C VAL A 947 -10.67 -2.94 -25.95
N LEU A 948 -11.66 -2.34 -26.62
CA LEU A 948 -12.88 -1.86 -25.95
C LEU A 948 -13.66 -3.01 -25.30
N LEU A 949 -13.82 -4.14 -25.98
CA LEU A 949 -14.49 -5.32 -25.41
C LEU A 949 -13.73 -5.89 -24.21
N GLY A 950 -12.40 -6.02 -24.27
CA GLY A 950 -11.59 -6.50 -23.13
C GLY A 950 -11.64 -5.58 -21.91
N LEU A 951 -11.76 -4.27 -22.11
CA LEU A 951 -11.95 -3.30 -21.03
C LEU A 951 -13.39 -3.34 -20.47
N LEU A 952 -14.41 -3.44 -21.33
CA LEU A 952 -15.81 -3.55 -20.92
C LEU A 952 -16.07 -4.86 -20.14
N GLU A 953 -15.39 -5.96 -20.48
CA GLU A 953 -15.47 -7.22 -19.74
C GLU A 953 -15.09 -7.03 -18.25
N MET A 954 -14.06 -6.23 -17.98
CA MET A 954 -13.62 -5.90 -16.62
C MET A 954 -14.52 -4.89 -15.90
N CYS A 955 -15.44 -4.24 -16.61
CA CYS A 955 -16.38 -3.26 -16.07
C CYS A 955 -17.79 -3.82 -15.82
N CYS A 956 -18.07 -5.08 -16.19
CA CYS A 956 -19.43 -5.66 -16.12
C CYS A 956 -20.09 -5.63 -14.72
N ASP A 957 -19.29 -5.66 -13.65
CA ASP A 957 -19.76 -5.65 -12.26
C ASP A 957 -19.36 -4.36 -11.51
N ALA A 958 -19.08 -3.27 -12.25
CA ALA A 958 -18.59 -2.00 -11.69
C ALA A 958 -19.46 -1.44 -10.57
N ASP A 959 -20.79 -1.48 -10.71
CA ASP A 959 -21.74 -0.94 -9.73
C ASP A 959 -21.76 -1.71 -8.39
N LYS A 960 -21.25 -2.95 -8.37
CA LYS A 960 -21.08 -3.76 -7.15
C LYS A 960 -19.69 -3.64 -6.54
N LEU A 961 -18.68 -3.45 -7.39
CA LEU A 961 -17.26 -3.55 -7.02
C LEU A 961 -16.64 -2.18 -6.68
N VAL A 962 -17.11 -1.11 -7.33
CA VAL A 962 -16.56 0.24 -7.19
C VAL A 962 -17.69 1.29 -7.29
N PRO A 963 -18.55 1.42 -6.24
CA PRO A 963 -19.65 2.38 -6.24
C PRO A 963 -19.17 3.84 -6.26
N SER A 964 -17.93 4.11 -5.80
CA SER A 964 -17.29 5.43 -5.90
C SER A 964 -15.83 5.35 -6.36
N MET A 965 -15.41 6.30 -7.19
CA MET A 965 -14.04 6.45 -7.66
C MET A 965 -13.15 7.27 -6.71
N THR A 966 -13.73 7.96 -5.71
CA THR A 966 -13.04 9.05 -4.99
C THR A 966 -12.28 8.62 -3.73
N TYR A 967 -12.49 7.40 -3.23
CA TYR A 967 -11.96 6.99 -1.93
C TYR A 967 -10.87 5.92 -2.03
N GLY A 968 -9.88 6.01 -1.15
CA GLY A 968 -8.59 5.28 -1.22
C GLY A 968 -8.50 4.03 -0.35
N LEU A 969 -9.58 3.29 -0.12
CA LEU A 969 -9.45 2.00 0.59
C LEU A 969 -8.54 1.03 -0.17
N PRO A 970 -7.90 0.06 0.52
CA PRO A 970 -7.21 -1.06 -0.14
C PRO A 970 -8.21 -1.87 -0.98
N LEU A 971 -8.30 -1.51 -2.26
CA LEU A 971 -9.19 -2.12 -3.22
C LEU A 971 -8.82 -3.60 -3.41
N THR A 972 -9.83 -4.46 -3.52
CA THR A 972 -9.57 -5.83 -4.00
C THR A 972 -8.94 -5.76 -5.40
N PRO A 973 -8.08 -6.72 -5.80
CA PRO A 973 -7.46 -6.69 -7.12
C PRO A 973 -8.47 -6.54 -8.27
N GLN A 974 -9.66 -7.15 -8.09
CA GLN A 974 -10.79 -7.04 -9.02
C GLN A 974 -11.38 -5.63 -9.07
N ALA A 975 -11.64 -5.00 -7.90
CA ALA A 975 -12.12 -3.62 -7.82
C ALA A 975 -11.13 -2.61 -8.42
N ASP A 976 -9.83 -2.75 -8.13
CA ASP A 976 -8.80 -1.86 -8.68
C ASP A 976 -8.62 -2.04 -10.21
N THR A 977 -8.63 -3.27 -10.70
CA THR A 977 -8.62 -3.54 -12.14
C THR A 977 -9.89 -2.98 -12.82
N CYS A 978 -11.05 -3.08 -12.18
CA CYS A 978 -12.29 -2.45 -12.65
C CYS A 978 -12.17 -0.91 -12.72
N ARG A 979 -11.75 -0.25 -11.63
CA ARG A 979 -11.48 1.20 -11.58
C ARG A 979 -10.51 1.64 -12.69
N THR A 980 -9.42 0.91 -12.87
CA THR A 980 -8.42 1.21 -13.89
C THR A 980 -8.99 1.05 -15.31
N ALA A 981 -9.82 0.03 -15.56
CA ALA A 981 -10.49 -0.17 -16.85
C ALA A 981 -11.54 0.91 -17.16
N ARG A 982 -12.34 1.36 -16.17
CA ARG A 982 -13.27 2.50 -16.32
C ARG A 982 -12.53 3.79 -16.65
N HIS A 983 -11.39 4.03 -15.99
CA HIS A 983 -10.54 5.19 -16.29
C HIS A 983 -9.97 5.11 -17.72
N ALA A 984 -9.40 3.97 -18.11
CA ALA A 984 -8.85 3.76 -19.45
C ALA A 984 -9.92 3.90 -20.56
N LEU A 985 -11.12 3.31 -20.38
CA LEU A 985 -12.25 3.51 -21.29
C LEU A 985 -12.62 4.98 -21.43
N THR A 986 -12.63 5.70 -20.32
CA THR A 986 -12.95 7.13 -20.31
C THR A 986 -11.90 7.94 -21.07
N LEU A 987 -10.61 7.66 -20.86
CA LEU A 987 -9.51 8.30 -21.60
C LEU A 987 -9.62 8.04 -23.12
N ILE A 988 -9.77 6.77 -23.53
CA ILE A 988 -9.93 6.37 -24.94
C ILE A 988 -11.12 7.10 -25.59
N ALA A 989 -12.27 7.07 -24.92
CA ALA A 989 -13.50 7.71 -25.39
C ALA A 989 -13.32 9.22 -25.56
N THR A 990 -12.67 9.91 -24.62
CA THR A 990 -12.42 11.37 -24.73
C THR A 990 -11.29 11.74 -25.70
N ALA A 991 -10.34 10.83 -25.96
CA ALA A 991 -9.21 11.10 -26.84
C ALA A 991 -9.60 11.02 -28.33
N ARG A 992 -10.43 10.03 -28.71
CA ARG A 992 -10.97 9.83 -30.07
C ARG A 992 -12.44 9.40 -30.03
N PRO A 993 -13.40 10.31 -29.74
CA PRO A 993 -14.82 9.95 -29.61
C PRO A 993 -15.40 9.28 -30.84
N ALA A 994 -15.01 9.75 -32.04
CA ALA A 994 -15.46 9.17 -33.30
C ALA A 994 -15.02 7.71 -33.49
N ALA A 995 -13.78 7.37 -33.11
CA ALA A 995 -13.28 5.99 -33.17
C ALA A 995 -14.02 5.09 -32.17
N PHE A 996 -14.31 5.61 -30.96
CA PHE A 996 -15.07 4.89 -29.94
C PHE A 996 -16.51 4.60 -30.40
N ILE A 997 -17.27 5.63 -30.78
CA ILE A 997 -18.68 5.51 -31.17
C ILE A 997 -18.85 4.62 -32.42
N THR A 998 -18.07 4.84 -33.48
CA THR A 998 -18.20 4.04 -34.71
C THR A 998 -17.80 2.57 -34.50
N THR A 999 -16.84 2.29 -33.61
CA THR A 999 -16.48 0.91 -33.24
C THR A 999 -17.58 0.26 -32.41
N MET A 1000 -18.12 0.96 -31.40
CA MET A 1000 -19.21 0.45 -30.57
C MET A 1000 -20.49 0.20 -31.38
N ALA A 1001 -20.86 1.09 -32.30
CA ALA A 1001 -22.01 0.89 -33.18
C ALA A 1001 -21.84 -0.33 -34.11
N ARG A 1002 -20.61 -0.55 -34.62
CA ARG A 1002 -20.28 -1.75 -35.41
C ARG A 1002 -20.40 -3.04 -34.60
N GLU A 1003 -19.98 -3.04 -33.34
CA GLU A 1003 -20.13 -4.19 -32.43
C GLU A 1003 -21.59 -4.43 -32.02
N VAL A 1004 -22.37 -3.37 -31.80
CA VAL A 1004 -23.84 -3.46 -31.60
C VAL A 1004 -24.52 -4.07 -32.83
N ALA A 1005 -24.15 -3.64 -34.04
CA ALA A 1005 -24.69 -4.22 -35.28
C ALA A 1005 -24.32 -5.71 -35.45
N ARG A 1006 -23.07 -6.09 -35.11
CA ARG A 1006 -22.63 -7.50 -35.06
C ARG A 1006 -23.44 -8.31 -34.06
N PHE A 1007 -23.62 -7.80 -32.83
CA PHE A 1007 -24.41 -8.46 -31.80
C PHE A 1007 -25.87 -8.62 -32.22
N ASN A 1008 -26.51 -7.58 -32.77
CA ASN A 1008 -27.90 -7.65 -33.22
C ASN A 1008 -28.08 -8.68 -34.36
N THR A 1009 -27.07 -8.81 -35.25
CA THR A 1009 -27.05 -9.84 -36.31
C THR A 1009 -26.89 -11.25 -35.74
N LEU A 1010 -26.02 -11.42 -34.74
CA LEU A 1010 -25.88 -12.67 -33.99
C LEU A 1010 -27.16 -13.03 -33.23
N GLN A 1011 -27.85 -12.05 -32.64
CA GLN A 1011 -29.10 -12.25 -31.90
C GLN A 1011 -30.23 -12.77 -32.79
N GLN A 1012 -30.34 -12.26 -34.03
CA GLN A 1012 -31.32 -12.77 -35.01
C GLN A 1012 -31.03 -14.22 -35.41
N ASN A 1013 -29.77 -14.64 -35.40
CA ASN A 1013 -29.33 -16.00 -35.77
C ASN A 1013 -29.05 -16.91 -34.56
N ALA A 1014 -29.34 -16.49 -33.34
CA ALA A 1014 -28.89 -17.22 -32.14
C ALA A 1014 -29.58 -18.59 -31.96
N GLN A 1015 -30.84 -18.72 -32.43
CA GLN A 1015 -31.57 -19.99 -32.40
C GLN A 1015 -31.01 -21.03 -33.39
N THR A 1016 -30.41 -20.60 -34.50
CA THR A 1016 -29.79 -21.50 -35.48
C THR A 1016 -28.32 -21.81 -35.16
N LEU A 1017 -27.63 -20.91 -34.45
CA LEU A 1017 -26.22 -21.06 -34.07
C LEU A 1017 -26.00 -21.60 -32.64
N ASN A 1018 -27.06 -21.77 -31.85
CA ASN A 1018 -27.04 -22.24 -30.46
C ASN A 1018 -26.09 -21.44 -29.53
N VAL A 1019 -26.03 -20.11 -29.73
CA VAL A 1019 -25.10 -19.21 -29.02
C VAL A 1019 -25.76 -18.60 -27.77
N ASN A 1020 -25.10 -18.73 -26.62
CA ASN A 1020 -25.54 -18.09 -25.37
C ASN A 1020 -25.24 -16.58 -25.38
N LEU A 1021 -26.17 -15.79 -25.93
CA LEU A 1021 -26.10 -14.33 -26.00
C LEU A 1021 -25.96 -13.65 -24.63
N GLY A 1022 -26.48 -14.26 -23.55
CA GLY A 1022 -26.45 -13.68 -22.19
C GLY A 1022 -25.05 -13.59 -21.60
N ALA A 1023 -24.11 -14.38 -22.10
CA ALA A 1023 -22.70 -14.32 -21.70
C ALA A 1023 -21.90 -13.22 -22.42
N SER A 1024 -22.47 -12.56 -23.43
CA SER A 1024 -21.81 -11.49 -24.20
C SER A 1024 -21.39 -10.31 -23.32
N VAL A 1025 -20.17 -9.82 -23.54
CA VAL A 1025 -19.65 -8.61 -22.89
C VAL A 1025 -20.55 -7.40 -23.15
N LEU A 1026 -21.04 -7.21 -24.38
CA LEU A 1026 -21.95 -6.11 -24.73
C LEU A 1026 -23.28 -6.19 -23.97
N ALA A 1027 -23.79 -7.41 -23.74
CA ALA A 1027 -25.03 -7.61 -23.01
C ALA A 1027 -24.85 -7.34 -21.50
N ARG A 1028 -23.67 -7.63 -20.94
CA ARG A 1028 -23.34 -7.42 -19.53
C ARG A 1028 -22.91 -5.98 -19.21
N ALA A 1029 -22.22 -5.30 -20.12
CA ALA A 1029 -21.61 -3.98 -19.89
C ALA A 1029 -22.52 -2.78 -20.23
N LYS A 1030 -23.81 -3.00 -20.52
CA LYS A 1030 -24.77 -1.95 -20.90
C LYS A 1030 -24.78 -0.70 -20.00
N PRO A 1031 -24.72 -0.80 -18.65
CA PRO A 1031 -24.72 0.40 -17.79
C PRO A 1031 -23.49 1.29 -18.00
N GLU A 1032 -22.30 0.69 -18.11
CA GLU A 1032 -21.05 1.43 -18.31
C GLU A 1032 -20.96 2.03 -19.73
N ILE A 1033 -21.52 1.36 -20.74
CA ILE A 1033 -21.64 1.93 -22.10
C ILE A 1033 -22.52 3.18 -22.08
N LEU A 1034 -23.68 3.14 -21.43
CA LEU A 1034 -24.56 4.30 -21.30
C LEU A 1034 -23.88 5.45 -20.55
N ARG A 1035 -23.17 5.16 -19.45
CA ARG A 1035 -22.40 6.14 -18.68
C ARG A 1035 -21.36 6.88 -19.54
N ILE A 1036 -20.63 6.15 -20.39
CA ILE A 1036 -19.62 6.75 -21.28
C ILE A 1036 -20.29 7.58 -22.38
N VAL A 1037 -21.37 7.09 -22.98
CA VAL A 1037 -22.12 7.83 -24.02
C VAL A 1037 -22.72 9.12 -23.46
N GLU A 1038 -23.30 9.09 -22.25
CA GLU A 1038 -23.79 10.28 -21.56
C GLU A 1038 -22.67 11.30 -21.29
N GLN A 1039 -21.52 10.82 -20.78
CA GLN A 1039 -20.35 11.66 -20.55
C GLN A 1039 -19.82 12.31 -21.85
N LEU A 1040 -19.83 11.58 -22.98
CA LEU A 1040 -19.44 12.11 -24.29
C LEU A 1040 -20.44 13.15 -24.81
N ILE A 1041 -21.74 12.91 -24.65
CA ILE A 1041 -22.79 13.89 -24.99
C ILE A 1041 -22.60 15.17 -24.17
N ASP A 1042 -22.32 15.07 -22.87
CA ASP A 1042 -22.15 16.25 -22.02
C ASP A 1042 -20.88 17.05 -22.35
N LYS A 1043 -19.74 16.37 -22.55
CA LYS A 1043 -18.42 17.02 -22.75
C LYS A 1043 -18.10 17.38 -24.20
N MET A 1044 -18.65 16.67 -25.18
CA MET A 1044 -18.18 16.70 -26.59
C MET A 1044 -19.35 16.81 -27.59
N GLN A 1045 -20.33 17.66 -27.27
CA GLN A 1045 -21.60 17.84 -27.99
C GLN A 1045 -21.45 17.93 -29.53
N SER A 1046 -20.48 18.70 -30.03
CA SER A 1046 -20.32 18.93 -31.47
C SER A 1046 -19.84 17.68 -32.24
N GLU A 1047 -19.03 16.82 -31.61
CA GLU A 1047 -18.60 15.56 -32.23
C GLU A 1047 -19.72 14.52 -32.15
N MET A 1048 -20.52 14.55 -31.07
CA MET A 1048 -21.65 13.65 -30.91
C MET A 1048 -22.83 13.98 -31.85
N SER A 1049 -23.04 15.25 -32.22
CA SER A 1049 -24.04 15.61 -33.24
C SER A 1049 -23.71 15.07 -34.63
N ASP A 1050 -22.42 14.90 -34.96
CA ASP A 1050 -21.99 14.36 -36.26
C ASP A 1050 -22.22 12.85 -36.38
N LEU A 1051 -22.34 12.14 -35.26
CA LEU A 1051 -22.45 10.68 -35.12
C LEU A 1051 -23.74 10.25 -34.43
N LEU A 1052 -24.77 11.09 -34.49
CA LEU A 1052 -25.96 10.99 -33.65
C LEU A 1052 -26.82 9.74 -33.93
N VAL A 1053 -26.74 9.20 -35.14
CA VAL A 1053 -27.42 7.95 -35.54
C VAL A 1053 -26.74 6.76 -34.85
N GLU A 1054 -25.41 6.69 -34.93
CA GLU A 1054 -24.59 5.67 -34.28
C GLU A 1054 -24.71 5.74 -32.74
N VAL A 1055 -24.77 6.95 -32.17
CA VAL A 1055 -25.06 7.18 -30.75
C VAL A 1055 -26.44 6.63 -30.37
N MET A 1056 -27.47 6.87 -31.19
CA MET A 1056 -28.82 6.34 -30.94
C MET A 1056 -28.88 4.81 -31.04
N ASP A 1057 -28.19 4.20 -32.01
CA ASP A 1057 -28.10 2.74 -32.14
C ASP A 1057 -27.53 2.09 -30.86
N ILE A 1058 -26.46 2.69 -30.30
CA ILE A 1058 -25.84 2.23 -29.05
C ILE A 1058 -26.81 2.40 -27.86
N ILE A 1059 -27.45 3.58 -27.74
CA ILE A 1059 -28.41 3.86 -26.65
C ILE A 1059 -29.57 2.87 -26.69
N LEU A 1060 -30.20 2.66 -27.86
CA LEU A 1060 -31.34 1.76 -28.00
C LEU A 1060 -30.98 0.28 -27.81
N HIS A 1061 -29.74 -0.12 -28.07
CA HIS A 1061 -29.24 -1.44 -27.69
C HIS A 1061 -29.07 -1.58 -26.17
N CYS A 1062 -28.57 -0.55 -25.49
CA CYS A 1062 -28.26 -0.61 -24.05
C CYS A 1062 -29.47 -0.37 -23.14
N LEU A 1063 -30.47 0.39 -23.57
CA LEU A 1063 -31.71 0.61 -22.82
C LEU A 1063 -32.58 -0.66 -22.72
N ASP A 1064 -33.35 -0.76 -21.63
CA ASP A 1064 -34.38 -1.79 -21.48
C ASP A 1064 -35.62 -1.43 -22.35
N PRO A 1065 -36.04 -2.29 -23.30
CA PRO A 1065 -37.27 -2.08 -24.07
C PRO A 1065 -38.55 -1.98 -23.23
N GLY A 1066 -38.55 -2.45 -21.98
CA GLY A 1066 -39.64 -2.28 -21.02
C GLY A 1066 -39.79 -0.84 -20.53
N HIS A 1067 -38.68 -0.11 -20.31
CA HIS A 1067 -38.72 1.29 -19.88
C HIS A 1067 -39.28 2.19 -20.99
N LEU A 1068 -38.86 2.01 -22.24
CA LEU A 1068 -39.38 2.79 -23.38
C LEU A 1068 -40.84 2.47 -23.76
N LYS A 1069 -41.45 1.42 -23.19
CA LYS A 1069 -42.90 1.15 -23.33
C LYS A 1069 -43.75 1.96 -22.35
N THR A 1070 -43.18 2.42 -21.25
CA THR A 1070 -43.87 3.02 -20.10
C THR A 1070 -43.50 4.49 -19.89
N LYS A 1071 -42.27 4.89 -20.21
CA LYS A 1071 -41.75 6.26 -20.07
C LYS A 1071 -41.24 6.81 -21.41
N PRO A 1072 -41.34 8.12 -21.65
CA PRO A 1072 -40.78 8.75 -22.84
C PRO A 1072 -39.24 8.82 -22.79
N LEU A 1073 -38.59 8.90 -23.96
CA LEU A 1073 -37.12 8.89 -24.07
C LEU A 1073 -36.43 9.96 -23.23
N ASN A 1074 -37.03 11.14 -23.05
CA ASN A 1074 -36.49 12.22 -22.23
C ASN A 1074 -36.50 11.94 -20.72
N GLU A 1075 -37.30 10.99 -20.23
CA GLU A 1075 -37.24 10.50 -18.84
C GLU A 1075 -36.27 9.32 -18.68
N VAL A 1076 -36.05 8.55 -19.75
CA VAL A 1076 -35.23 7.33 -19.72
C VAL A 1076 -33.75 7.62 -20.01
N PHE A 1077 -33.46 8.56 -20.91
CA PHE A 1077 -32.11 9.00 -21.25
C PHE A 1077 -32.12 10.48 -21.72
N PRO A 1078 -32.20 11.45 -20.79
CA PRO A 1078 -32.42 12.87 -21.11
C PRO A 1078 -31.32 13.50 -21.97
N ALA A 1079 -30.08 13.03 -21.88
CA ALA A 1079 -28.92 13.63 -22.56
C ALA A 1079 -29.10 13.70 -24.09
N VAL A 1080 -29.57 12.62 -24.72
CA VAL A 1080 -29.74 12.57 -26.20
C VAL A 1080 -30.91 13.44 -26.70
N CYS A 1081 -31.88 13.76 -25.84
CA CYS A 1081 -32.99 14.64 -26.19
C CYS A 1081 -32.62 16.14 -26.19
N ARG A 1082 -31.37 16.49 -25.84
CA ARG A 1082 -30.87 17.87 -25.96
C ARG A 1082 -30.58 18.27 -27.41
N PHE A 1083 -30.36 17.30 -28.30
CA PHE A 1083 -30.14 17.55 -29.73
C PHE A 1083 -31.49 17.80 -30.44
N ASN A 1084 -31.66 18.97 -31.07
CA ASN A 1084 -32.86 19.27 -31.88
C ASN A 1084 -33.04 18.32 -33.09
N GLN A 1085 -32.01 17.54 -33.41
CA GLN A 1085 -31.99 16.50 -34.44
C GLN A 1085 -32.60 15.17 -33.95
N VAL A 1086 -33.08 15.08 -32.71
CA VAL A 1086 -33.77 13.90 -32.17
C VAL A 1086 -35.22 14.24 -31.84
N SER A 1087 -36.15 13.41 -32.28
CA SER A 1087 -37.55 13.52 -31.88
C SER A 1087 -38.12 12.16 -31.50
N HIS A 1088 -38.82 12.09 -30.37
CA HIS A 1088 -39.52 10.89 -29.89
C HIS A 1088 -41.03 11.15 -29.86
N CYS A 1089 -41.81 10.24 -30.43
CA CYS A 1089 -43.27 10.22 -30.33
C CYS A 1089 -43.71 9.05 -29.44
N PRO A 1090 -44.09 9.29 -28.17
CA PRO A 1090 -44.55 8.24 -27.26
C PRO A 1090 -45.80 7.52 -27.78
N ALA A 1091 -46.75 8.27 -28.37
CA ALA A 1091 -48.03 7.74 -28.84
C ALA A 1091 -47.86 6.68 -29.94
N THR A 1092 -46.92 6.87 -30.87
CA THR A 1092 -46.64 5.89 -31.95
C THR A 1092 -45.48 4.95 -31.61
N ARG A 1093 -44.77 5.19 -30.50
CA ARG A 1093 -43.53 4.50 -30.07
C ARG A 1093 -42.44 4.53 -31.14
N ARG A 1094 -42.11 5.74 -31.61
CA ARG A 1094 -41.14 6.00 -32.67
C ARG A 1094 -40.12 7.06 -32.28
N ILE A 1095 -38.87 6.85 -32.70
CA ILE A 1095 -37.78 7.83 -32.59
C ILE A 1095 -37.30 8.16 -34.00
N ALA A 1096 -37.04 9.44 -34.26
CA ALA A 1096 -36.43 9.94 -35.49
C ALA A 1096 -35.13 10.65 -35.14
N VAL A 1097 -34.06 10.34 -35.86
CA VAL A 1097 -32.74 10.96 -35.72
C VAL A 1097 -32.25 11.48 -37.06
N GLY A 1098 -31.74 12.71 -37.07
CA GLY A 1098 -31.11 13.34 -38.22
C GLY A 1098 -29.63 13.01 -38.28
N GLY A 1099 -29.14 12.66 -39.46
CA GLY A 1099 -27.71 12.42 -39.71
C GLY A 1099 -27.03 13.58 -40.43
N ARG A 1100 -25.70 13.66 -40.27
CA ARG A 1100 -24.85 14.65 -40.95
C ARG A 1100 -24.91 14.58 -42.48
N GLY A 1101 -25.14 13.40 -43.06
CA GLY A 1101 -25.29 13.21 -44.51
C GLY A 1101 -26.70 13.50 -45.06
N GLY A 1102 -27.59 14.10 -44.27
CA GLY A 1102 -28.97 14.41 -44.68
C GLY A 1102 -29.94 13.22 -44.60
N GLN A 1103 -29.50 12.07 -44.10
CA GLN A 1103 -30.36 10.92 -43.82
C GLN A 1103 -31.22 11.12 -42.55
N LEU A 1104 -32.37 10.45 -42.51
CA LEU A 1104 -33.21 10.25 -41.33
C LEU A 1104 -33.19 8.78 -40.95
N ALA A 1105 -32.80 8.47 -39.72
CA ALA A 1105 -32.96 7.15 -39.11
C ALA A 1105 -34.27 7.12 -38.31
N LEU A 1106 -35.17 6.19 -38.65
CA LEU A 1106 -36.48 6.03 -38.04
C LEU A 1106 -36.56 4.69 -37.30
N TYR A 1107 -36.71 4.74 -35.98
CA TYR A 1107 -36.74 3.57 -35.10
C TYR A 1107 -38.18 3.29 -34.63
N GLU A 1108 -38.65 2.05 -34.81
CA GLU A 1108 -39.95 1.60 -34.29
C GLU A 1108 -39.81 0.61 -33.14
N LEU A 1109 -40.37 0.94 -31.96
CA LEU A 1109 -40.07 0.29 -30.68
C LEU A 1109 -41.08 -0.82 -30.28
N ARG A 1110 -41.88 -1.34 -31.22
CA ARG A 1110 -43.06 -2.15 -30.87
C ARG A 1110 -42.81 -3.65 -30.61
N ALA A 1111 -41.72 -4.22 -31.13
CA ALA A 1111 -41.33 -5.61 -30.84
C ALA A 1111 -39.81 -5.81 -30.97
N ASN A 1112 -39.28 -5.80 -32.19
CA ASN A 1112 -37.86 -5.60 -32.47
C ASN A 1112 -37.65 -4.15 -32.90
N VAL A 1113 -36.58 -3.51 -32.41
CA VAL A 1113 -36.18 -2.17 -32.87
C VAL A 1113 -35.75 -2.30 -34.33
N LYS A 1114 -36.63 -1.87 -35.25
CA LYS A 1114 -36.32 -1.77 -36.68
C LYS A 1114 -35.95 -0.33 -37.00
N CYS A 1115 -34.76 -0.13 -37.55
CA CYS A 1115 -34.33 1.14 -38.11
C CYS A 1115 -34.64 1.18 -39.61
N GLN A 1116 -35.32 2.23 -40.06
CA GLN A 1116 -35.52 2.56 -41.48
C GLN A 1116 -34.76 3.85 -41.78
N THR A 1117 -33.76 3.79 -42.66
CA THR A 1117 -33.02 4.97 -43.12
C THR A 1117 -33.68 5.56 -44.37
N VAL A 1118 -33.90 6.87 -44.38
CA VAL A 1118 -34.51 7.61 -45.51
C VAL A 1118 -33.62 8.79 -45.88
N ALA A 1119 -33.26 8.94 -47.16
CA ALA A 1119 -32.57 10.15 -47.64
C ALA A 1119 -33.57 11.32 -47.67
N ALA A 1120 -33.35 12.34 -46.82
CA ALA A 1120 -34.30 13.46 -46.66
C ALA A 1120 -33.78 14.79 -47.21
N HIS A 1121 -32.48 14.98 -47.06
CA HIS A 1121 -31.71 16.17 -47.41
C HIS A 1121 -30.38 15.70 -48.04
N GLN A 1122 -29.71 16.57 -48.78
CA GLN A 1122 -28.34 16.39 -49.30
C GLN A 1122 -27.28 16.91 -48.31
N ALA A 1123 -27.71 17.67 -47.30
CA ALA A 1123 -26.86 18.30 -46.29
C ALA A 1123 -27.40 18.03 -44.86
N PRO A 1124 -26.64 18.34 -43.79
CA PRO A 1124 -26.99 17.94 -42.42
C PRO A 1124 -28.41 18.30 -41.98
N VAL A 1125 -29.12 17.33 -41.40
CA VAL A 1125 -30.41 17.59 -40.78
C VAL A 1125 -30.17 18.34 -39.47
N THR A 1126 -30.71 19.56 -39.35
CA THR A 1126 -30.47 20.45 -38.20
C THR A 1126 -31.55 20.43 -37.14
N ALA A 1127 -32.80 20.17 -37.52
CA ALA A 1127 -33.92 20.03 -36.59
C ALA A 1127 -34.94 18.99 -37.07
N LEU A 1128 -35.58 18.31 -36.11
CA LEU A 1128 -36.61 17.29 -36.32
C LEU A 1128 -37.73 17.42 -35.28
N ALA A 1129 -38.98 17.24 -35.69
CA ALA A 1129 -40.11 17.15 -34.76
C ALA A 1129 -41.25 16.27 -35.29
N PHE A 1130 -41.67 15.28 -34.50
CA PHE A 1130 -42.95 14.59 -34.70
C PHE A 1130 -44.12 15.48 -34.30
N SER A 1131 -45.20 15.40 -35.07
CA SER A 1131 -46.53 15.89 -34.68
C SER A 1131 -47.02 15.20 -33.39
N PRO A 1132 -47.88 15.83 -32.58
CA PRO A 1132 -48.38 15.24 -31.32
C PRO A 1132 -49.03 13.85 -31.49
N GLU A 1133 -49.82 13.65 -32.55
CA GLU A 1133 -50.40 12.35 -32.92
C GLU A 1133 -49.40 11.37 -33.57
N GLY A 1134 -48.19 11.82 -33.92
CA GLY A 1134 -47.16 11.01 -34.60
C GLY A 1134 -47.45 10.66 -36.07
N LYS A 1135 -48.49 11.26 -36.66
CA LYS A 1135 -48.89 11.04 -38.07
C LYS A 1135 -47.89 11.61 -39.07
N PHE A 1136 -47.33 12.76 -38.74
CA PHE A 1136 -46.33 13.48 -39.53
C PHE A 1136 -45.03 13.69 -38.74
N LEU A 1137 -43.92 13.73 -39.46
CA LEU A 1137 -42.59 14.13 -39.00
C LEU A 1137 -42.11 15.30 -39.87
N VAL A 1138 -41.54 16.35 -39.28
CA VAL A 1138 -40.89 17.44 -40.02
C VAL A 1138 -39.39 17.37 -39.81
N SER A 1139 -38.62 17.51 -40.89
CA SER A 1139 -37.16 17.67 -40.86
C SER A 1139 -36.73 18.98 -41.53
N TYR A 1140 -35.71 19.63 -40.99
CA TYR A 1140 -35.16 20.89 -41.52
C TYR A 1140 -33.64 20.82 -41.68
N SER A 1141 -33.14 21.25 -42.85
CA SER A 1141 -31.72 21.46 -43.13
C SER A 1141 -31.46 22.94 -43.32
N CYS A 1142 -30.68 23.53 -42.41
CA CYS A 1142 -30.26 24.94 -42.45
C CYS A 1142 -29.34 25.23 -43.65
N SER A 1143 -28.52 24.27 -44.08
CA SER A 1143 -27.59 24.43 -45.20
C SER A 1143 -28.28 24.36 -46.56
N GLU A 1144 -29.40 23.63 -46.68
CA GLU A 1144 -30.28 23.67 -47.86
C GLU A 1144 -31.35 24.76 -47.78
N ASN A 1145 -31.50 25.43 -46.63
CA ASN A 1145 -32.63 26.30 -46.31
C ASN A 1145 -33.97 25.63 -46.61
N LYS A 1146 -34.15 24.37 -46.20
CA LYS A 1146 -35.25 23.51 -46.68
C LYS A 1146 -35.91 22.72 -45.56
N LEU A 1147 -37.24 22.73 -45.55
CA LEU A 1147 -38.09 22.03 -44.59
C LEU A 1147 -38.94 20.97 -45.32
N CYS A 1148 -38.94 19.74 -44.84
CA CYS A 1148 -39.63 18.59 -45.46
C CYS A 1148 -40.60 17.95 -44.46
N PHE A 1149 -41.84 17.71 -44.89
CA PHE A 1149 -42.86 16.96 -44.16
C PHE A 1149 -42.91 15.50 -44.65
N TRP A 1150 -42.86 14.57 -43.71
CA TRP A 1150 -42.80 13.13 -43.95
C TRP A 1150 -44.04 12.46 -43.36
N GLN A 1151 -44.62 11.53 -44.12
CA GLN A 1151 -45.71 10.68 -43.66
C GLN A 1151 -45.37 9.22 -43.98
N GLN A 1152 -45.56 8.35 -42.99
CA GLN A 1152 -45.41 6.92 -43.19
C GLN A 1152 -46.73 6.33 -43.67
N THR A 1153 -46.70 5.68 -44.84
CA THR A 1153 -47.88 5.04 -45.41
C THR A 1153 -47.92 3.61 -44.89
N SER A 1154 -48.96 3.27 -44.13
CA SER A 1154 -49.22 1.90 -43.71
C SER A 1154 -49.49 1.03 -44.93
N SER A 1155 -48.93 -0.18 -44.94
CA SER A 1155 -49.20 -1.20 -45.96
C SER A 1155 -50.71 -1.43 -46.10
N GLY A 1156 -51.15 -1.73 -47.33
CA GLY A 1156 -52.57 -1.85 -47.66
C GLY A 1156 -53.32 -2.92 -46.85
N MET A 1157 -54.64 -2.96 -47.01
CA MET A 1157 -55.65 -3.64 -46.17
C MET A 1157 -55.44 -5.15 -45.87
N PHE A 1158 -54.41 -5.78 -46.44
CA PHE A 1158 -54.04 -7.19 -46.28
C PHE A 1158 -52.63 -7.41 -45.67
N GLY A 1159 -51.94 -6.35 -45.20
CA GLY A 1159 -50.68 -6.46 -44.44
C GLY A 1159 -49.44 -6.90 -45.23
N LEU A 1160 -49.59 -7.32 -46.48
CA LEU A 1160 -48.50 -7.72 -47.37
C LEU A 1160 -47.86 -6.51 -48.04
N GLY A 1161 -46.78 -6.01 -47.43
CA GLY A 1161 -45.93 -4.95 -47.99
C GLY A 1161 -45.09 -4.26 -46.91
N ASN A 1162 -43.91 -3.73 -47.27
CA ASN A 1162 -43.11 -2.91 -46.36
C ASN A 1162 -43.70 -1.50 -46.24
N SER A 1163 -43.85 -1.00 -45.01
CA SER A 1163 -44.29 0.38 -44.75
C SER A 1163 -43.25 1.38 -45.22
N GLN A 1164 -43.63 2.25 -46.17
CA GLN A 1164 -42.72 3.25 -46.74
C GLN A 1164 -43.00 4.64 -46.17
N THR A 1165 -41.93 5.33 -45.79
CA THR A 1165 -41.96 6.73 -45.36
C THR A 1165 -41.64 7.62 -46.56
N ARG A 1166 -42.56 8.52 -46.93
CA ARG A 1166 -42.42 9.41 -48.09
C ARG A 1166 -42.51 10.87 -47.69
N CYS A 1167 -41.78 11.73 -48.40
CA CYS A 1167 -41.99 13.16 -48.31
C CYS A 1167 -43.35 13.49 -48.94
N VAL A 1168 -44.18 14.22 -48.21
CA VAL A 1168 -45.51 14.68 -48.67
C VAL A 1168 -45.44 16.12 -49.16
N LYS A 1169 -44.54 16.93 -48.59
CA LYS A 1169 -44.45 18.37 -48.86
C LYS A 1169 -43.08 18.92 -48.51
N SER A 1170 -42.58 19.86 -49.30
CA SER A 1170 -41.32 20.56 -49.06
C SER A 1170 -41.53 22.07 -49.14
N TYR A 1171 -40.78 22.81 -48.34
CA TYR A 1171 -40.75 24.27 -48.30
C TYR A 1171 -39.30 24.75 -48.39
N SER A 1172 -39.08 25.85 -49.12
CA SER A 1172 -37.84 26.63 -49.05
C SER A 1172 -38.01 27.73 -48.00
N THR A 1173 -36.92 28.04 -47.29
CA THR A 1173 -36.85 29.04 -46.20
C THR A 1173 -35.85 30.13 -46.57
N ALA A 1174 -35.85 31.26 -45.85
CA ALA A 1174 -34.86 32.31 -46.06
C ALA A 1174 -33.45 31.82 -45.67
N PRO A 1175 -32.39 32.23 -46.40
CA PRO A 1175 -31.02 31.88 -46.05
C PRO A 1175 -30.56 32.58 -44.77
N ILE A 1176 -29.93 31.83 -43.86
CA ILE A 1176 -29.25 32.38 -42.70
C ILE A 1176 -27.82 32.78 -43.09
N ASN A 1177 -27.40 33.99 -42.72
CA ASN A 1177 -26.02 34.43 -42.90
C ASN A 1177 -25.11 33.84 -41.80
N ASP A 1178 -23.89 33.44 -42.18
CA ASP A 1178 -22.80 33.04 -41.25
C ASP A 1178 -23.07 31.77 -40.37
N VAL A 1179 -23.82 30.81 -40.91
CA VAL A 1179 -24.21 29.52 -40.28
C VAL A 1179 -23.05 28.78 -39.61
N THR A 1180 -21.84 28.85 -40.16
CA THR A 1180 -20.65 28.13 -39.69
C THR A 1180 -20.10 28.62 -38.35
N ARG A 1181 -20.50 29.81 -37.88
CA ARG A 1181 -20.06 30.38 -36.59
C ARG A 1181 -21.03 30.13 -35.42
N LEU A 1182 -22.22 29.60 -35.71
CA LEU A 1182 -23.27 29.40 -34.72
C LEU A 1182 -23.24 27.96 -34.16
N ASN A 1183 -23.57 27.80 -32.88
CA ASN A 1183 -23.63 26.49 -32.24
C ASN A 1183 -24.73 25.63 -32.93
N PRO A 1184 -24.41 24.43 -33.48
CA PRO A 1184 -25.36 23.56 -34.16
C PRO A 1184 -26.64 23.29 -33.37
N MET A 1185 -26.52 23.18 -32.04
CA MET A 1185 -27.64 22.93 -31.10
C MET A 1185 -28.64 24.07 -31.00
N ARG A 1186 -28.29 25.28 -31.47
CA ARG A 1186 -29.14 26.48 -31.43
C ARG A 1186 -29.54 27.00 -32.81
N LEU A 1187 -29.06 26.37 -33.90
CA LEU A 1187 -29.32 26.80 -35.28
C LEU A 1187 -30.82 26.89 -35.62
N ALA A 1188 -31.56 25.84 -35.30
CA ALA A 1188 -32.98 25.73 -35.61
C ALA A 1188 -33.70 24.82 -34.60
N ARG A 1189 -34.96 25.13 -34.33
CA ARG A 1189 -35.87 24.30 -33.53
C ARG A 1189 -37.25 24.25 -34.19
N LEU A 1190 -37.85 23.06 -34.20
CA LEU A 1190 -39.19 22.83 -34.74
C LEU A 1190 -40.17 22.60 -33.58
N ILE A 1191 -41.28 23.34 -33.56
CA ILE A 1191 -42.33 23.22 -32.54
C ILE A 1191 -43.70 23.12 -33.23
N TRP A 1192 -44.40 22.02 -33.02
CA TRP A 1192 -45.78 21.86 -33.50
C TRP A 1192 -46.75 22.62 -32.60
N ILE A 1193 -47.58 23.47 -33.20
CA ILE A 1193 -48.67 24.19 -32.51
C ILE A 1193 -49.93 23.31 -32.44
N ASN A 1194 -50.17 22.50 -33.47
CA ASN A 1194 -51.27 21.56 -33.59
C ASN A 1194 -50.86 20.40 -34.53
N ASN A 1195 -51.76 19.47 -34.88
CA ASN A 1195 -51.43 18.30 -35.70
C ASN A 1195 -51.18 18.59 -37.21
N ARG A 1196 -51.21 19.86 -37.65
CA ARG A 1196 -50.99 20.29 -39.03
C ARG A 1196 -50.00 21.46 -39.17
N THR A 1197 -49.84 22.30 -38.15
CA THR A 1197 -49.00 23.51 -38.17
C THR A 1197 -47.73 23.34 -37.32
N VAL A 1198 -46.57 23.58 -37.93
CA VAL A 1198 -45.26 23.61 -37.27
C VAL A 1198 -44.65 25.02 -37.37
N THR A 1199 -43.97 25.45 -36.33
CA THR A 1199 -43.14 26.66 -36.31
C THR A 1199 -41.68 26.25 -36.38
N LEU A 1200 -40.95 26.81 -37.35
CA LEU A 1200 -39.50 26.81 -37.40
C LEU A 1200 -39.02 28.09 -36.70
N MET A 1201 -38.27 27.93 -35.62
CA MET A 1201 -37.57 29.01 -34.93
C MET A 1201 -36.08 28.90 -35.26
N LEU A 1202 -35.46 29.98 -35.70
CA LEU A 1202 -34.05 30.03 -36.08
C LEU A 1202 -33.20 30.73 -35.01
N ALA A 1203 -31.88 30.57 -35.08
CA ALA A 1203 -30.92 31.13 -34.11
C ALA A 1203 -30.97 32.66 -33.95
N ASP A 1204 -31.42 33.36 -34.99
CA ASP A 1204 -31.62 34.82 -35.01
C ASP A 1204 -32.92 35.29 -34.32
N GLY A 1205 -33.73 34.34 -33.82
CA GLY A 1205 -35.03 34.61 -33.21
C GLY A 1205 -36.18 34.72 -34.21
N SER A 1206 -35.95 34.50 -35.51
CA SER A 1206 -37.03 34.50 -36.49
C SER A 1206 -37.92 33.27 -36.36
N GLU A 1207 -39.24 33.48 -36.38
CA GLU A 1207 -40.26 32.43 -36.32
C GLU A 1207 -41.05 32.38 -37.64
N THR A 1208 -41.08 31.21 -38.28
CA THR A 1208 -41.85 30.99 -39.52
C THR A 1208 -42.76 29.77 -39.39
N ARG A 1209 -44.02 29.90 -39.78
CA ARG A 1209 -45.05 28.85 -39.63
C ARG A 1209 -45.35 28.16 -40.95
N PHE A 1210 -45.35 26.83 -40.94
CA PHE A 1210 -45.62 25.98 -42.09
C PHE A 1210 -46.77 25.01 -41.78
N ASN A 1211 -47.59 24.73 -42.79
CA ASN A 1211 -48.72 23.80 -42.69
C ASN A 1211 -48.48 22.59 -43.60
N VAL A 1212 -48.72 21.38 -43.10
CA VAL A 1212 -48.75 20.15 -43.92
C VAL A 1212 -49.93 20.16 -44.88
#